data_AF-A0A662T2M6-F1
#
_entry.id   AF-A0A662T2M6-F1
#
_cell.length_a   1.000
_cell.length_b   1.000
_cell.length_c   1.000
_cell.angle_alpha   90.00
_cell.angle_beta   90.00
_cell.angle_gamma   90.00
#
_symmetry.space_group_name_H-M   'P 1'
#
loop_
_entity.id
_entity.type
_entity.pdbx_description
1 polymer ?
#
loop_
_entity_poly.entity_id
_entity_poly.type
_entity_poly.pdbx_seq_one_letter_code
_entity_poly.pdbx_strand_id
1 'polypeptide(L)'
;MPLVRTTDNQLIPFDRSYIVRSLVKETQLAEEYFGVQPIKAYEAEEIAAEAEARIRRMDPPFVSGAVIREVVNNILLERAAKNPRFYLYRNLYARVGLPVYDAHEIVFWRGFEARENSNLERNRETAHKKMSDKTYKELALYLMPPELADGHISGDYHIHDLEYFVDSPFCQNWDLRIFLYTGLVVDGSGHFTSVAGPAKHPEVAILHSAKVLEAAQVNFSGGQGFMYWNMFLAPYLEGLSYREVKQLAQMFVYEITQMYVARGGQPVFSNIQLVPGIPEIWRDVPAVKAGRKLSDTYGDFEDEARALFRAVTEVALEGDYMGKPFNFPKREYHFSPDLIGSEYEEEWLLVHREIAKFGGSYIDNMVPPYRMYGRGVSCYQCCAYTFTSGPESDPKFYDKLYLEGGEHFSLGGKQVVTVNLPRIAYRANGNDALVPELLREVVSKIVKVFEVKEKWLRKQLENYGIPFAQYRPRDPVTGEKLPPLVDMDSLVYTIGVLGGNEMAQYHTGYQLHESKEAVRFLVKTILQLREIVKELREETGLPLVLARTPAESAAQRLAIADLVNRKFREKAKSVVKGDVETAAASIAAGERRNLPVYYSNGTHVYVGARIPLARKIEIEQKFFPILGEGGNMFHIWLGEAHPDPEALWRLTKKIALGSQIGYFAYTKDFTICKSCHRVSPLLNESCPHCGSKAVTYWSRITGYYSNVEGWNSGKLRELRDRYRISL
;
A
#
# COMPACT_ATOMS: atom_id res chain seq x y z
N MET A 1 46.92 -9.54 -21.54
CA MET A 1 45.62 -9.31 -20.89
C MET A 1 45.14 -7.91 -21.25
N PRO A 2 43.84 -7.68 -21.47
CA PRO A 2 43.29 -6.36 -21.78
C PRO A 2 43.45 -5.37 -20.61
N LEU A 3 43.38 -4.06 -20.91
CA LEU A 3 43.16 -3.04 -19.88
C LEU A 3 41.75 -3.18 -19.27
N VAL A 4 41.62 -2.85 -17.99
CA VAL A 4 40.38 -2.87 -17.24
C VAL A 4 39.85 -1.45 -17.05
N ARG A 5 38.63 -1.18 -17.52
CA ARG A 5 37.86 0.01 -17.14
C ARG A 5 37.16 -0.23 -15.81
N THR A 6 37.64 0.44 -14.77
CA THR A 6 37.15 0.30 -13.40
C THR A 6 35.85 1.09 -13.17
N THR A 7 35.20 0.86 -12.03
CA THR A 7 33.95 1.54 -11.63
C THR A 7 34.17 3.03 -11.29
N ASP A 8 35.38 3.41 -10.91
CA ASP A 8 35.83 4.80 -10.71
C ASP A 8 36.35 5.45 -12.02
N ASN A 9 36.05 4.85 -13.17
CA ASN A 9 36.39 5.35 -14.52
C ASN A 9 37.89 5.47 -14.83
N GLN A 10 38.72 4.59 -14.27
CA GLN A 10 40.14 4.48 -14.60
C GLN A 10 40.39 3.32 -15.57
N LEU A 11 41.49 3.40 -16.32
CA LEU A 11 42.01 2.30 -17.13
C LEU A 11 43.28 1.76 -16.48
N ILE A 12 43.23 0.53 -15.98
CA ILE A 12 44.35 -0.11 -15.27
C ILE A 12 44.71 -1.47 -15.90
N PRO A 13 45.93 -1.99 -15.70
CA PRO A 13 46.27 -3.36 -16.08
C PRO A 13 45.35 -4.38 -15.39
N PHE A 14 44.99 -5.45 -16.10
CA PHE A 14 44.26 -6.56 -15.50
C PHE A 14 45.09 -7.23 -14.40
N ASP A 15 44.48 -7.39 -13.22
CA ASP A 15 45.05 -8.12 -12.10
C ASP A 15 43.97 -9.02 -11.48
N ARG A 16 44.18 -10.34 -11.57
CA ARG A 16 43.25 -11.36 -11.06
C ARG A 16 43.04 -11.27 -9.55
N SER A 17 44.01 -10.73 -8.81
CA SER A 17 43.93 -10.65 -7.35
C SER A 17 42.76 -9.76 -6.87
N TYR A 18 42.29 -8.84 -7.73
CA TYR A 18 41.06 -8.08 -7.46
C TYR A 18 39.81 -8.95 -7.47
N ILE A 19 39.71 -9.94 -8.36
CA ILE A 19 38.58 -10.87 -8.40
C ILE A 19 38.56 -11.69 -7.10
N VAL A 20 39.71 -12.20 -6.69
CA VAL A 20 39.86 -12.98 -5.44
C VAL A 20 39.44 -12.15 -4.23
N ARG A 21 39.99 -10.94 -4.08
CA ARG A 21 39.63 -10.03 -2.97
C ARG A 21 38.15 -9.69 -2.96
N SER A 22 37.57 -9.39 -4.11
CA SER A 22 36.15 -9.02 -4.26
C SER A 22 35.23 -10.19 -3.93
N LEU A 23 35.53 -11.41 -4.40
CA LEU A 23 34.78 -12.62 -4.05
C LEU A 23 34.83 -12.92 -2.54
N VAL A 24 36.03 -12.90 -1.94
CA VAL A 24 36.19 -13.14 -0.49
C VAL A 24 35.48 -12.08 0.34
N LYS A 25 35.54 -10.81 -0.06
CA LYS A 25 34.89 -9.70 0.66
C LYS A 25 33.36 -9.73 0.54
N GLU A 26 32.83 -9.87 -0.66
CA GLU A 26 31.38 -9.69 -0.89
C GLU A 26 30.57 -10.91 -0.48
N THR A 27 31.14 -12.11 -0.59
CA THR A 27 30.47 -13.34 -0.12
C THR A 27 30.44 -13.48 1.39
N GLN A 28 31.02 -12.56 2.17
CA GLN A 28 30.78 -12.47 3.62
C GLN A 28 29.29 -12.30 3.93
N LEU A 29 28.54 -11.64 3.03
CA LEU A 29 27.09 -11.51 3.15
C LEU A 29 26.36 -12.87 3.08
N ALA A 30 27.01 -13.95 2.61
CA ALA A 30 26.37 -15.27 2.58
C ALA A 30 26.12 -15.83 3.98
N GLU A 31 27.01 -15.52 4.93
CA GLU A 31 26.85 -15.91 6.32
C GLU A 31 25.74 -15.09 6.96
N GLU A 32 25.75 -13.78 6.73
CA GLU A 32 24.77 -12.83 7.28
C GLU A 32 23.33 -13.10 6.82
N TYR A 33 23.11 -13.29 5.52
CA TYR A 33 21.76 -13.40 4.95
C TYR A 33 21.26 -14.84 4.84
N PHE A 34 22.17 -15.82 4.71
CA PHE A 34 21.80 -17.20 4.41
C PHE A 34 22.37 -18.23 5.38
N GLY A 35 23.21 -17.84 6.35
CA GLY A 35 23.88 -18.78 7.25
C GLY A 35 24.86 -19.72 6.52
N VAL A 36 25.33 -19.32 5.34
CA VAL A 36 26.22 -20.12 4.49
C VAL A 36 27.64 -19.59 4.59
N GLN A 37 28.61 -20.48 4.78
CA GLN A 37 30.01 -20.07 4.87
C GLN A 37 30.44 -19.21 3.66
N PRO A 38 31.21 -18.14 3.85
CA PRO A 38 31.75 -17.34 2.75
C PRO A 38 32.70 -18.16 1.87
N ILE A 39 32.98 -17.65 0.66
CA ILE A 39 33.91 -18.32 -0.24
C ILE A 39 35.33 -18.30 0.35
N LYS A 40 36.03 -19.44 0.29
CA LYS A 40 37.41 -19.53 0.76
C LYS A 40 38.37 -18.99 -0.29
N ALA A 41 39.52 -18.47 0.16
CA ALA A 41 40.52 -17.86 -0.73
C ALA A 41 40.97 -18.80 -1.87
N TYR A 42 41.17 -20.09 -1.59
CA TYR A 42 41.57 -21.06 -2.63
C TYR A 42 40.48 -21.27 -3.69
N GLU A 43 39.20 -21.31 -3.29
CA GLU A 43 38.07 -21.43 -4.23
C GLU A 43 37.94 -20.17 -5.09
N ALA A 44 38.15 -19.00 -4.48
CA ALA A 44 38.17 -17.72 -5.18
C ALA A 44 39.32 -17.62 -6.18
N GLU A 45 40.51 -18.13 -5.84
CA GLU A 45 41.66 -18.23 -6.77
C GLU A 45 41.36 -19.12 -7.98
N GLU A 46 40.73 -20.28 -7.78
CA GLU A 46 40.32 -21.15 -8.89
C GLU A 46 39.33 -20.44 -9.83
N ILE A 47 38.34 -19.76 -9.27
CA ILE A 47 37.34 -19.01 -10.05
C ILE A 47 38.00 -17.83 -10.78
N ALA A 48 38.90 -17.11 -10.11
CA ALA A 48 39.62 -15.99 -10.70
C ALA A 48 40.54 -16.44 -11.85
N ALA A 49 41.23 -17.57 -11.69
CA ALA A 49 42.07 -18.15 -12.74
C ALA A 49 41.24 -18.59 -13.95
N GLU A 50 40.07 -19.17 -13.71
CA GLU A 50 39.13 -19.55 -14.76
C GLU A 50 38.55 -18.31 -15.49
N ALA A 51 38.17 -17.27 -14.75
CA ALA A 51 37.70 -16.01 -15.30
C ALA A 51 38.80 -15.33 -16.14
N GLU A 52 40.04 -15.29 -15.65
CA GLU A 52 41.20 -14.81 -16.39
C GLU A 52 41.36 -15.58 -17.72
N ALA A 53 41.29 -16.91 -17.68
CA ALA A 53 41.44 -17.75 -18.86
C ALA A 53 40.29 -17.55 -19.87
N ARG A 54 39.06 -17.31 -19.42
CA ARG A 54 37.91 -16.98 -20.29
C ARG A 54 38.10 -15.60 -20.92
N ILE A 55 38.45 -14.58 -20.14
CA ILE A 55 38.67 -13.21 -20.63
C ILE A 55 39.82 -13.18 -21.65
N ARG A 56 40.92 -13.89 -21.37
CA ARG A 56 42.05 -14.01 -22.29
C ARG A 56 41.63 -14.63 -23.63
N ARG A 57 40.73 -15.62 -23.62
CA ARG A 57 40.20 -16.27 -24.83
C ARG A 57 39.26 -15.37 -25.64
N MET A 58 38.55 -14.44 -25.00
CA MET A 58 37.70 -13.49 -25.72
C MET A 58 38.49 -12.40 -26.46
N ASP A 59 39.76 -12.20 -26.11
CA ASP A 59 40.69 -11.19 -26.65
C ASP A 59 40.06 -9.80 -26.88
N PRO A 60 39.40 -9.20 -25.87
CA PRO A 60 38.73 -7.92 -26.06
C PRO A 60 39.77 -6.78 -26.05
N PRO A 61 39.49 -5.64 -26.72
CA PRO A 61 40.39 -4.48 -26.70
C PRO A 61 40.53 -3.86 -25.29
N PHE A 62 39.46 -3.94 -24.49
CA PHE A 62 39.44 -3.64 -23.07
C PHE A 62 38.31 -4.44 -22.41
N VAL A 63 38.32 -4.56 -21.09
CA VAL A 63 37.23 -5.18 -20.32
C VAL A 63 36.76 -4.21 -19.24
N SER A 64 35.46 -4.16 -18.94
CA SER A 64 34.97 -3.37 -17.81
C SER A 64 34.82 -4.24 -16.56
N GLY A 65 34.83 -3.63 -15.38
CA GLY A 65 34.53 -4.36 -14.14
C GLY A 65 33.19 -5.10 -14.18
N ALA A 66 32.19 -4.56 -14.88
CA ALA A 66 30.90 -5.22 -15.07
C ALA A 66 31.01 -6.51 -15.93
N VAL A 67 31.81 -6.49 -17.00
CA VAL A 67 32.03 -7.70 -17.82
C VAL A 67 32.81 -8.75 -17.04
N ILE A 68 33.82 -8.35 -16.26
CA ILE A 68 34.55 -9.27 -15.38
C ILE A 68 33.58 -9.95 -14.41
N ARG A 69 32.70 -9.16 -13.76
CA ARG A 69 31.67 -9.70 -12.86
C ARG A 69 30.76 -10.70 -13.55
N GLU A 70 30.28 -10.43 -14.76
CA GLU A 70 29.41 -11.37 -15.47
C GLU A 70 30.12 -12.66 -15.87
N VAL A 71 31.40 -12.62 -16.23
CA VAL A 71 32.20 -13.84 -16.45
C VAL A 71 32.30 -14.66 -15.16
N VAL A 72 32.55 -14.01 -14.02
CA VAL A 72 32.61 -14.67 -12.71
C VAL A 72 31.23 -15.22 -12.31
N ASN A 73 30.15 -14.46 -12.49
CA ASN A 73 28.78 -14.89 -12.22
C ASN A 73 28.40 -16.13 -13.04
N ASN A 74 28.83 -16.19 -14.30
CA ASN A 74 28.63 -17.36 -15.15
C ASN A 74 29.38 -18.59 -14.61
N ILE A 75 30.63 -18.45 -14.15
CA ILE A 75 31.39 -19.53 -13.50
C ILE A 75 30.69 -19.99 -12.20
N LEU A 76 30.23 -19.05 -11.36
CA LEU A 76 29.50 -19.36 -10.14
C LEU A 76 28.21 -20.14 -10.42
N LEU A 77 27.45 -19.78 -11.46
CA LEU A 77 26.26 -20.52 -11.89
C LEU A 77 26.58 -21.94 -12.37
N GLU A 78 27.67 -22.12 -13.12
CA GLU A 78 28.10 -23.46 -13.54
C GLU A 78 28.47 -24.34 -12.35
N ARG A 79 29.15 -23.77 -11.35
CA ARG A 79 29.47 -24.48 -10.09
C ARG A 79 28.22 -24.75 -9.26
N ALA A 80 27.17 -23.92 -9.37
CA ALA A 80 25.91 -24.10 -8.65
C ALA A 80 25.20 -25.42 -9.00
N ALA A 81 25.41 -25.97 -10.20
CA ALA A 81 24.87 -27.27 -10.61
C ALA A 81 25.40 -28.43 -9.75
N LYS A 82 26.59 -28.28 -9.15
CA LYS A 82 27.20 -29.28 -8.26
C LYS A 82 27.02 -28.94 -6.78
N ASN A 83 27.00 -27.65 -6.45
CA ASN A 83 26.84 -27.17 -5.08
C ASN A 83 25.98 -25.89 -5.06
N PRO A 84 24.71 -25.97 -4.57
CA PRO A 84 23.77 -24.85 -4.59
C PRO A 84 24.27 -23.56 -3.93
N ARG A 85 25.25 -23.61 -3.02
CA ARG A 85 25.81 -22.41 -2.36
C ARG A 85 26.37 -21.38 -3.34
N PHE A 86 26.90 -21.84 -4.48
CA PHE A 86 27.45 -20.94 -5.50
C PHE A 86 26.37 -20.12 -6.20
N TYR A 87 25.12 -20.56 -6.19
CA TYR A 87 23.99 -19.75 -6.64
C TYR A 87 23.81 -18.51 -5.75
N LEU A 88 23.93 -18.69 -4.42
CA LEU A 88 23.88 -17.58 -3.46
C LEU A 88 25.06 -16.64 -3.65
N TYR A 89 26.27 -17.16 -3.82
CA TYR A 89 27.44 -16.32 -4.09
C TYR A 89 27.26 -15.52 -5.39
N ARG A 90 26.67 -16.12 -6.43
CA ARG A 90 26.35 -15.39 -7.67
C ARG A 90 25.40 -14.23 -7.40
N ASN A 91 24.35 -14.44 -6.59
CA ASN A 91 23.42 -13.36 -6.26
C ASN A 91 24.11 -12.22 -5.51
N LEU A 92 24.98 -12.56 -4.54
CA LEU A 92 25.74 -11.58 -3.77
C LEU A 92 26.82 -10.86 -4.59
N TYR A 93 27.35 -11.52 -5.62
CA TYR A 93 28.35 -10.97 -6.54
C TYR A 93 27.71 -10.25 -7.75
N ALA A 94 26.41 -10.38 -7.93
CA ALA A 94 25.69 -9.70 -8.99
C ALA A 94 25.69 -8.19 -8.77
N ARG A 95 25.78 -7.44 -9.86
CA ARG A 95 25.59 -5.99 -9.83
C ARG A 95 24.09 -5.69 -9.94
N VAL A 96 23.58 -4.87 -9.03
CA VAL A 96 22.26 -4.25 -9.17
C VAL A 96 22.37 -2.95 -9.97
N GLY A 97 21.44 -2.72 -10.90
CA GLY A 97 21.45 -1.49 -11.70
C GLY A 97 20.55 -1.51 -12.93
N LEU A 98 20.75 -0.53 -13.81
CA LEU A 98 19.87 -0.30 -14.96
C LEU A 98 20.64 -0.32 -16.27
N PRO A 99 20.07 -0.91 -17.34
CA PRO A 99 20.51 -0.63 -18.70
C PRO A 99 20.46 0.87 -18.99
N VAL A 100 21.44 1.37 -19.76
CA VAL A 100 21.50 2.80 -20.15
C VAL A 100 20.23 3.22 -20.89
N TYR A 101 19.67 2.34 -21.72
CA TYR A 101 18.42 2.60 -22.43
C TYR A 101 17.24 2.83 -21.48
N ASP A 102 17.05 1.96 -20.48
CA ASP A 102 15.97 2.11 -19.49
C ASP A 102 16.16 3.39 -18.67
N ALA A 103 17.39 3.71 -18.26
CA ALA A 103 17.70 4.95 -17.55
C ALA A 103 17.42 6.19 -18.41
N HIS A 104 17.80 6.17 -19.69
CA HIS A 104 17.50 7.22 -20.65
C HIS A 104 15.98 7.41 -20.81
N GLU A 105 15.23 6.33 -20.99
CA GLU A 105 13.77 6.38 -21.11
C GLU A 105 13.13 7.02 -19.86
N ILE A 106 13.60 6.69 -18.65
CA ILE A 106 13.13 7.34 -17.42
C ILE A 106 13.41 8.85 -17.42
N VAL A 107 14.65 9.28 -17.72
CA VAL A 107 15.05 10.71 -17.70
C VAL A 107 14.25 11.52 -18.71
N PHE A 108 14.01 10.96 -19.89
CA PHE A 108 13.33 11.65 -20.99
C PHE A 108 11.82 11.35 -21.04
N TRP A 109 11.25 10.74 -20.00
CA TRP A 109 9.81 10.48 -19.81
C TRP A 109 9.19 9.61 -20.91
N ARG A 110 9.93 8.59 -21.34
CA ARG A 110 9.55 7.61 -22.34
C ARG A 110 9.48 6.20 -21.74
N GLY A 111 8.83 5.29 -22.47
CA GLY A 111 8.70 3.90 -22.06
C GLY A 111 7.76 3.66 -20.86
N PHE A 112 7.72 2.40 -20.43
CA PHE A 112 6.84 1.91 -19.36
C PHE A 112 7.25 2.42 -17.98
N GLU A 113 8.54 2.39 -17.65
CA GLU A 113 9.05 2.73 -16.31
C GLU A 113 8.74 4.18 -15.93
N ALA A 114 8.77 5.10 -16.91
CA ALA A 114 8.36 6.48 -16.73
C ALA A 114 6.87 6.64 -16.35
N ARG A 115 6.03 5.60 -16.58
CA ARG A 115 4.56 5.61 -16.41
C ARG A 115 4.03 4.53 -15.46
N GLU A 116 4.88 3.70 -14.85
CA GLU A 116 4.43 2.55 -14.02
C GLU A 116 3.59 2.96 -12.81
N ASN A 117 3.91 4.11 -12.20
CA ASN A 117 3.25 4.60 -10.98
C ASN A 117 2.51 5.91 -11.28
N SER A 118 1.18 5.88 -11.17
CA SER A 118 0.29 7.00 -11.46
C SER A 118 0.35 8.14 -10.45
N ASN A 119 1.02 7.96 -9.31
CA ASN A 119 1.16 8.97 -8.27
C ASN A 119 2.40 9.84 -8.43
N LEU A 120 3.33 9.43 -9.28
CA LEU A 120 4.58 10.16 -9.50
C LEU A 120 4.42 11.11 -10.70
N GLU A 121 4.62 12.40 -10.43
CA GLU A 121 4.59 13.45 -11.43
C GLU A 121 5.95 13.62 -12.13
N ARG A 122 5.93 14.25 -13.30
CA ARG A 122 7.16 14.43 -14.09
C ARG A 122 8.09 15.45 -13.46
N ASN A 123 9.10 15.00 -12.72
CA ASN A 123 10.16 15.83 -12.16
C ASN A 123 11.49 15.07 -11.97
N ARG A 124 12.59 15.80 -11.73
CA ARG A 124 13.94 15.23 -11.55
C ARG A 124 13.99 14.18 -10.42
N GLU A 125 13.38 14.47 -9.28
CA GLU A 125 13.40 13.58 -8.12
C GLU A 125 12.59 12.31 -8.34
N THR A 126 11.50 12.37 -9.12
CA THR A 126 10.78 11.17 -9.59
C THR A 126 11.68 10.31 -10.48
N ALA A 127 12.47 10.90 -11.38
CA ALA A 127 13.38 10.14 -12.23
C ALA A 127 14.47 9.45 -11.40
N HIS A 128 15.08 10.16 -10.43
CA HIS A 128 16.02 9.57 -9.48
C HIS A 128 15.39 8.43 -8.67
N LYS A 129 14.20 8.66 -8.12
CA LYS A 129 13.45 7.66 -7.37
C LYS A 129 13.19 6.41 -8.20
N LYS A 130 12.66 6.54 -9.42
CA LYS A 130 12.38 5.37 -10.29
C LYS A 130 13.64 4.54 -10.58
N MET A 131 14.78 5.20 -10.74
CA MET A 131 16.05 4.48 -10.91
C MET A 131 16.47 3.73 -9.64
N SER A 132 16.32 4.39 -8.49
CA SER A 132 16.58 3.77 -7.18
C SER A 132 15.65 2.61 -6.91
N ASP A 133 14.34 2.77 -7.14
CA ASP A 133 13.32 1.75 -6.90
C ASP A 133 13.65 0.45 -7.63
N LYS A 134 14.06 0.53 -8.89
CA LYS A 134 14.45 -0.67 -9.67
C LYS A 134 15.69 -1.35 -9.12
N THR A 135 16.67 -0.57 -8.67
CA THR A 135 17.89 -1.08 -8.05
C THR A 135 17.57 -1.77 -6.71
N TYR A 136 16.70 -1.18 -5.90
CA TYR A 136 16.24 -1.75 -4.63
C TYR A 136 15.41 -3.03 -4.82
N LYS A 137 14.54 -3.07 -5.85
CA LYS A 137 13.77 -4.28 -6.20
C LYS A 137 14.71 -5.45 -6.53
N GLU A 138 15.76 -5.22 -7.32
CA GLU A 138 16.77 -6.26 -7.60
C GLU A 138 17.56 -6.67 -6.35
N LEU A 139 17.97 -5.69 -5.52
CA LEU A 139 18.66 -5.95 -4.26
C LEU A 139 17.83 -6.86 -3.34
N ALA A 140 16.55 -6.55 -3.15
CA ALA A 140 15.65 -7.35 -2.33
C ALA A 140 15.54 -8.79 -2.83
N LEU A 141 15.46 -9.00 -4.15
CA LEU A 141 15.38 -10.34 -4.74
C LEU A 141 16.69 -11.13 -4.58
N TYR A 142 17.85 -10.48 -4.67
CA TYR A 142 19.15 -11.15 -4.52
C TYR A 142 19.51 -11.47 -3.07
N LEU A 143 19.08 -10.64 -2.11
CA LEU A 143 19.27 -10.90 -0.69
C LEU A 143 18.27 -11.93 -0.14
N MET A 144 17.17 -12.18 -0.85
CA MET A 144 16.15 -13.17 -0.45
C MET A 144 16.56 -14.59 -0.89
N PRO A 145 16.19 -15.63 -0.12
CA PRO A 145 16.35 -17.01 -0.56
C PRO A 145 15.75 -17.23 -1.96
N PRO A 146 16.48 -17.88 -2.89
CA PRO A 146 16.09 -18.00 -4.30
C PRO A 146 14.67 -18.54 -4.52
N GLU A 147 14.29 -19.57 -3.78
CA GLU A 147 12.97 -20.18 -3.85
C GLU A 147 11.83 -19.19 -3.56
N LEU A 148 12.08 -18.21 -2.68
CA LEU A 148 11.12 -17.20 -2.30
C LEU A 148 11.07 -16.05 -3.32
N ALA A 149 12.23 -15.64 -3.83
CA ALA A 149 12.33 -14.66 -4.91
C ALA A 149 11.67 -15.19 -6.19
N ASP A 150 11.89 -16.46 -6.53
CA ASP A 150 11.33 -17.12 -7.70
C ASP A 150 9.80 -17.26 -7.61
N GLY A 151 9.25 -17.47 -6.41
CA GLY A 151 7.80 -17.44 -6.18
C GLY A 151 7.17 -16.10 -6.54
N HIS A 152 7.87 -14.99 -6.21
CA HIS A 152 7.47 -13.66 -6.66
C HIS A 152 7.59 -13.54 -8.19
N ILE A 153 8.77 -13.83 -8.76
CA ILE A 153 9.10 -13.64 -10.18
C ILE A 153 8.17 -14.45 -11.09
N SER A 154 7.87 -15.70 -10.72
CA SER A 154 7.03 -16.62 -11.49
C SER A 154 5.52 -16.37 -11.35
N GLY A 155 5.13 -15.51 -10.40
CA GLY A 155 3.74 -15.11 -10.17
C GLY A 155 2.93 -16.08 -9.32
N ASP A 156 3.55 -16.87 -8.45
CA ASP A 156 2.83 -17.67 -7.44
C ASP A 156 2.24 -16.77 -6.34
N TYR A 157 2.99 -15.71 -6.00
CA TYR A 157 2.53 -14.60 -5.17
C TYR A 157 3.16 -13.29 -5.62
N HIS A 158 2.72 -12.18 -5.02
CA HIS A 158 3.26 -10.85 -5.28
C HIS A 158 3.67 -10.19 -3.96
N ILE A 159 4.91 -9.69 -3.91
CA ILE A 159 5.46 -8.95 -2.77
C ILE A 159 5.26 -7.48 -3.11
N HIS A 160 4.48 -6.78 -2.31
CA HIS A 160 4.19 -5.35 -2.52
C HIS A 160 5.36 -4.49 -2.07
N ASP A 161 5.50 -3.32 -2.69
CA ASP A 161 6.52 -2.31 -2.35
C ASP A 161 7.92 -2.91 -2.20
N LEU A 162 8.27 -3.78 -3.14
CA LEU A 162 9.51 -4.55 -3.11
C LEU A 162 10.75 -3.63 -3.07
N GLU A 163 10.66 -2.42 -3.60
CA GLU A 163 11.68 -1.36 -3.49
C GLU A 163 11.95 -0.89 -2.06
N TYR A 164 11.07 -1.18 -1.10
CA TYR A 164 11.20 -0.83 0.32
C TYR A 164 11.28 -2.07 1.22
N PHE A 165 11.34 -3.26 0.63
CA PHE A 165 11.26 -4.51 1.37
C PHE A 165 12.44 -4.70 2.34
N VAL A 166 13.62 -4.16 2.01
CA VAL A 166 14.82 -4.35 2.84
C VAL A 166 14.86 -3.44 4.07
N ASP A 167 14.24 -2.26 4.01
CA ASP A 167 14.51 -1.19 4.99
C ASP A 167 13.29 -0.61 5.72
N SER A 168 12.08 -0.73 5.17
CA SER A 168 10.94 0.05 5.67
C SER A 168 9.74 -0.84 6.02
N PRO A 169 9.05 -0.66 7.16
CA PRO A 169 7.71 -1.22 7.36
C PRO A 169 6.71 -0.65 6.33
N PHE A 170 5.52 -1.24 6.26
CA PHE A 170 4.52 -0.88 5.26
C PHE A 170 3.76 0.39 5.61
N CYS A 171 2.77 0.38 6.51
CA CYS A 171 1.91 1.55 6.74
C CYS A 171 1.61 1.77 8.21
N GLN A 172 1.16 2.97 8.58
CA GLN A 172 0.86 3.32 9.96
C GLN A 172 -0.30 4.31 10.09
N ASN A 173 -1.22 3.99 11.01
CA ASN A 173 -2.14 4.95 11.61
C ASN A 173 -1.58 5.42 12.96
N TRP A 174 -1.52 6.73 13.14
CA TRP A 174 -0.88 7.40 14.24
C TRP A 174 -1.91 7.87 15.26
N ASP A 175 -1.58 7.74 16.55
CA ASP A 175 -2.27 8.43 17.63
C ASP A 175 -1.74 9.86 17.74
N LEU A 176 -2.53 10.85 17.31
CA LEU A 176 -2.06 12.25 17.29
C LEU A 176 -1.73 12.79 18.70
N ARG A 177 -2.32 12.22 19.75
CA ARG A 177 -2.19 12.71 21.13
C ARG A 177 -0.76 12.66 21.63
N ILE A 178 0.04 11.67 21.23
CA ILE A 178 1.45 11.58 21.67
C ILE A 178 2.26 12.80 21.21
N PHE A 179 1.96 13.35 20.03
CA PHE A 179 2.63 14.54 19.49
C PHE A 179 2.10 15.84 20.11
N LEU A 180 0.82 15.89 20.45
CA LEU A 180 0.22 17.00 21.20
C LEU A 180 0.72 17.03 22.66
N TYR A 181 1.10 15.87 23.20
CA TYR A 181 1.67 15.71 24.53
C TYR A 181 3.18 15.99 24.57
N THR A 182 3.96 15.51 23.59
CA THR A 182 5.44 15.52 23.69
C THR A 182 6.12 16.53 22.77
N GLY A 183 5.42 17.06 21.76
CA GLY A 183 6.03 17.85 20.70
C GLY A 183 6.43 16.99 19.49
N LEU A 184 7.34 17.50 18.66
CA LEU A 184 7.70 16.89 17.40
C LEU A 184 9.21 16.93 17.14
N VAL A 185 9.77 15.75 16.85
CA VAL A 185 11.18 15.52 16.49
C VAL A 185 11.22 14.71 15.20
N VAL A 186 11.27 15.41 14.05
CA VAL A 186 11.06 14.79 12.73
C VAL A 186 12.21 13.91 12.25
N ASP A 187 13.45 14.20 12.67
CA ASP A 187 14.63 13.40 12.34
C ASP A 187 14.82 12.18 13.26
N GLY A 188 13.95 12.03 14.26
CA GLY A 188 14.03 11.00 15.29
C GLY A 188 15.21 11.11 16.25
N SER A 189 16.02 12.17 16.20
CA SER A 189 17.18 12.33 17.11
C SER A 189 17.20 13.66 17.85
N GLY A 190 16.63 14.71 17.24
CA GLY A 190 16.70 16.09 17.69
C GLY A 190 18.07 16.75 17.47
N HIS A 191 18.97 16.13 16.70
CA HIS A 191 20.33 16.63 16.48
C HIS A 191 20.56 17.22 15.09
N PHE A 192 19.76 16.85 14.09
CA PHE A 192 19.92 17.30 12.70
C PHE A 192 18.91 18.37 12.31
N THR A 193 17.71 18.32 12.88
CA THR A 193 16.60 19.23 12.58
C THR A 193 16.14 19.98 13.83
N SER A 194 15.39 21.06 13.63
CA SER A 194 14.77 21.78 14.73
C SER A 194 13.77 20.89 15.48
N VAL A 195 13.78 20.98 16.81
CA VAL A 195 12.85 20.28 17.70
C VAL A 195 11.72 21.23 18.11
N ALA A 196 10.47 20.80 17.94
CA ALA A 196 9.31 21.55 18.40
C ALA A 196 8.79 20.97 19.72
N GLY A 197 8.56 21.82 20.72
CA GLY A 197 7.82 21.42 21.92
C GLY A 197 6.32 21.20 21.64
N PRO A 198 5.53 20.77 22.63
CA PRO A 198 4.09 20.57 22.47
C PRO A 198 3.38 21.81 21.92
N ALA A 199 2.45 21.61 20.98
CA ALA A 199 1.69 22.69 20.38
C ALA A 199 0.85 23.42 21.44
N LYS A 200 0.93 24.75 21.50
CA LYS A 200 0.14 25.59 22.43
C LYS A 200 -0.99 26.37 21.77
N HIS A 201 -0.95 26.47 20.44
CA HIS A 201 -1.91 27.21 19.61
C HIS A 201 -2.44 26.30 18.50
N PRO A 202 -3.68 26.53 18.02
CA PRO A 202 -4.34 25.67 17.04
C PRO A 202 -3.56 25.57 15.72
N GLU A 203 -2.95 26.64 15.24
CA GLU A 203 -2.16 26.65 14.01
C GLU A 203 -0.99 25.66 14.12
N VAL A 204 -0.32 25.66 15.27
CA VAL A 204 0.82 24.78 15.52
C VAL A 204 0.36 23.33 15.64
N ALA A 205 -0.79 23.06 16.27
CA ALA A 205 -1.34 21.70 16.38
C ALA A 205 -1.70 21.12 15.00
N ILE A 206 -2.33 21.93 14.15
CA ILE A 206 -2.63 21.56 12.75
C ILE A 206 -1.34 21.29 11.97
N LEU A 207 -0.36 22.18 12.05
CA LEU A 207 0.93 22.02 11.36
C LEU A 207 1.71 20.81 11.87
N HIS A 208 1.67 20.53 13.18
CA HIS A 208 2.26 19.31 13.76
C HIS A 208 1.62 18.07 13.15
N SER A 209 0.28 18.02 13.07
CA SER A 209 -0.39 16.87 12.46
C SER A 209 0.05 16.66 11.01
N ALA A 210 0.21 17.72 10.22
CA ALA A 210 0.69 17.60 8.84
C ALA A 210 2.14 17.10 8.76
N LYS A 211 3.03 17.67 9.57
CA LYS A 211 4.46 17.33 9.60
C LYS A 211 4.76 15.91 10.11
N VAL A 212 3.91 15.38 11.00
CA VAL A 212 4.01 13.98 11.45
C VAL A 212 3.83 13.03 10.26
N LEU A 213 2.82 13.24 9.42
CA LEU A 213 2.58 12.36 8.26
C LEU A 213 3.71 12.48 7.22
N GLU A 214 4.29 13.67 7.06
CA GLU A 214 5.47 13.91 6.21
C GLU A 214 6.70 13.14 6.72
N ALA A 215 7.06 13.31 7.99
CA ALA A 215 8.20 12.63 8.61
C ALA A 215 8.00 11.10 8.64
N ALA A 216 6.77 10.65 8.81
CA ALA A 216 6.42 9.23 8.72
C ALA A 216 6.64 8.66 7.30
N GLN A 217 6.31 9.42 6.25
CA GLN A 217 6.37 8.94 4.87
C GLN A 217 7.78 8.53 4.41
N VAL A 218 8.84 9.07 5.04
CA VAL A 218 10.24 8.70 4.76
C VAL A 218 10.73 7.46 5.54
N ASN A 219 9.93 6.92 6.46
CA ASN A 219 10.27 5.73 7.28
C ASN A 219 9.46 4.49 6.92
N PHE A 220 8.30 4.67 6.29
CA PHE A 220 7.38 3.61 5.89
C PHE A 220 7.36 3.49 4.37
N SER A 221 6.69 2.49 3.78
CA SER A 221 6.53 2.30 2.32
C SER A 221 5.11 2.57 1.78
N GLY A 222 4.10 2.50 2.64
CA GLY A 222 2.69 2.72 2.35
C GLY A 222 2.13 4.02 2.93
N GLY A 223 0.80 4.06 3.09
CA GLY A 223 0.05 5.23 3.55
C GLY A 223 0.23 5.55 5.03
N GLN A 224 0.06 6.83 5.36
CA GLN A 224 0.19 7.40 6.71
C GLN A 224 -1.12 8.09 7.10
N GLY A 225 -1.67 7.83 8.27
CA GLY A 225 -2.87 8.56 8.66
C GLY A 225 -3.11 8.69 10.14
N PHE A 226 -4.23 9.33 10.48
CA PHE A 226 -4.65 9.53 11.86
C PHE A 226 -6.02 8.92 12.12
N MET A 227 -6.16 8.32 13.29
CA MET A 227 -7.43 7.93 13.88
C MET A 227 -8.00 9.14 14.62
N TYR A 228 -9.32 9.30 14.55
CA TYR A 228 -10.06 10.37 15.26
C TYR A 228 -9.45 11.77 15.16
N TRP A 229 -8.95 12.16 13.97
CA TRP A 229 -8.12 13.36 13.79
C TRP A 229 -8.79 14.65 14.29
N ASN A 230 -10.06 14.85 13.92
CA ASN A 230 -10.79 16.06 14.29
C ASN A 230 -11.12 16.12 15.78
N MET A 231 -11.38 14.97 16.41
CA MET A 231 -11.64 14.87 17.85
C MET A 231 -10.38 15.18 18.66
N PHE A 232 -9.23 14.62 18.30
CA PHE A 232 -7.98 14.88 19.03
C PHE A 232 -7.51 16.33 18.93
N LEU A 233 -7.93 17.07 17.89
CA LEU A 233 -7.64 18.49 17.74
C LEU A 233 -8.70 19.40 18.36
N ALA A 234 -9.88 18.88 18.71
CA ALA A 234 -11.00 19.67 19.23
C ALA A 234 -10.63 20.58 20.42
N PRO A 235 -9.83 20.14 21.41
CA PRO A 235 -9.45 21.00 22.54
C PRO A 235 -8.71 22.29 22.15
N TYR A 236 -8.10 22.34 20.96
CA TYR A 236 -7.38 23.52 20.47
C TYR A 236 -8.29 24.58 19.83
N LEU A 237 -9.56 24.25 19.59
CA LEU A 237 -10.50 25.10 18.85
C LEU A 237 -11.47 25.86 19.75
N GLU A 238 -11.42 25.61 21.05
CA GLU A 238 -12.23 26.26 22.06
C GLU A 238 -12.15 27.80 21.92
N GLY A 239 -13.32 28.44 21.87
CA GLY A 239 -13.46 29.89 21.75
C GLY A 239 -13.17 30.47 20.35
N LEU A 240 -12.84 29.64 19.35
CA LEU A 240 -12.67 30.10 17.97
C LEU A 240 -14.02 30.24 17.26
N SER A 241 -14.12 31.21 16.36
CA SER A 241 -15.24 31.28 15.43
C SER A 241 -15.18 30.16 14.39
N TYR A 242 -16.33 29.76 13.84
CA TYR A 242 -16.38 28.77 12.76
C TYR A 242 -15.52 29.17 11.55
N ARG A 243 -15.39 30.48 11.27
CA ARG A 243 -14.53 30.99 10.20
C ARG A 243 -13.06 30.66 10.44
N GLU A 244 -12.59 30.79 11.67
CA GLU A 244 -11.22 30.45 12.06
C GLU A 244 -11.00 28.94 11.99
N VAL A 245 -11.94 28.13 12.50
CA VAL A 245 -11.90 26.66 12.38
C VAL A 245 -11.84 26.21 10.92
N LYS A 246 -12.64 26.83 10.04
CA LYS A 246 -12.61 26.55 8.60
C LYS A 246 -11.28 26.94 7.95
N GLN A 247 -10.66 28.04 8.37
CA GLN A 247 -9.34 28.43 7.89
C GLN A 247 -8.25 27.43 8.30
N LEU A 248 -8.33 26.89 9.53
CA LEU A 248 -7.42 25.85 10.02
C LEU A 248 -7.58 24.53 9.25
N ALA A 249 -8.83 24.12 8.99
CA ALA A 249 -9.11 22.95 8.17
C ALA A 249 -8.59 23.14 6.72
N GLN A 250 -8.78 24.32 6.14
CA GLN A 250 -8.23 24.66 4.84
C GLN A 250 -6.71 24.58 4.84
N MET A 251 -6.05 25.18 5.85
CA MET A 251 -4.60 25.14 6.00
C MET A 251 -4.10 23.68 6.01
N PHE A 252 -4.70 22.81 6.81
CA PHE A 252 -4.32 21.39 6.86
C PHE A 252 -4.42 20.69 5.49
N VAL A 253 -5.56 20.84 4.81
CA VAL A 253 -5.81 20.17 3.52
C VAL A 253 -4.82 20.63 2.46
N TYR A 254 -4.54 21.93 2.38
CA TYR A 254 -3.58 22.47 1.42
C TYR A 254 -2.14 22.07 1.76
N GLU A 255 -1.74 22.13 3.03
CA GLU A 255 -0.41 21.69 3.45
C GLU A 255 -0.13 20.24 3.02
N ILE A 256 -1.02 19.30 3.38
CA ILE A 256 -0.85 17.88 3.02
C ILE A 256 -0.84 17.64 1.51
N THR A 257 -1.65 18.38 0.74
CA THR A 257 -1.78 18.16 -0.70
C THR A 257 -0.71 18.88 -1.54
N GLN A 258 -0.01 19.85 -0.95
CA GLN A 258 1.04 20.64 -1.61
C GLN A 258 2.45 20.31 -1.13
N MET A 259 2.62 19.35 -0.22
CA MET A 259 3.91 18.76 0.19
C MET A 259 4.60 17.99 -0.95
N TYR A 260 5.01 18.70 -2.00
CA TYR A 260 5.65 18.18 -3.22
C TYR A 260 7.16 17.96 -3.04
N VAL A 261 7.56 17.33 -1.94
CA VAL A 261 8.97 17.06 -1.60
C VAL A 261 9.19 15.61 -1.15
N ALA A 262 8.14 14.93 -0.68
CA ALA A 262 8.25 13.55 -0.26
C ALA A 262 8.48 12.60 -1.45
N ARG A 263 9.28 11.55 -1.25
CA ARG A 263 9.44 10.40 -2.17
C ARG A 263 9.45 10.72 -3.67
N GLY A 264 10.39 11.56 -4.12
CA GLY A 264 10.49 11.89 -5.54
C GLY A 264 9.47 12.93 -6.02
N GLY A 265 8.87 13.71 -5.11
CA GLY A 265 7.83 14.69 -5.44
C GLY A 265 6.43 14.07 -5.52
N GLN A 266 6.16 13.03 -4.74
CA GLN A 266 4.80 12.52 -4.54
C GLN A 266 4.19 13.19 -3.30
N PRO A 267 2.96 13.72 -3.35
CA PRO A 267 2.24 14.10 -2.14
C PRO A 267 2.13 12.93 -1.16
N VAL A 268 2.10 13.22 0.14
CA VAL A 268 1.99 12.20 1.19
C VAL A 268 0.72 11.38 0.96
N PHE A 269 0.86 10.05 0.85
CA PHE A 269 -0.28 9.15 0.76
C PHE A 269 -0.94 9.09 2.13
N SER A 270 -1.91 9.98 2.33
CA SER A 270 -2.46 10.26 3.66
C SER A 270 -3.94 9.91 3.81
N ASN A 271 -4.35 9.60 5.03
CA ASN A 271 -5.76 9.51 5.42
C ASN A 271 -6.01 10.09 6.81
N ILE A 272 -7.23 10.60 7.02
CA ILE A 272 -7.73 11.03 8.31
C ILE A 272 -9.08 10.36 8.57
N GLN A 273 -9.23 9.81 9.76
CA GLN A 273 -10.52 9.35 10.24
C GLN A 273 -11.26 10.51 10.91
N LEU A 274 -12.52 10.70 10.52
CA LEU A 274 -13.38 11.80 10.92
C LEU A 274 -14.61 11.29 11.65
N VAL A 275 -14.93 11.90 12.78
CA VAL A 275 -16.12 11.60 13.60
C VAL A 275 -17.03 12.84 13.69
N PRO A 276 -18.35 12.73 13.47
CA PRO A 276 -19.26 13.88 13.56
C PRO A 276 -19.56 14.33 15.00
N GLY A 277 -19.14 13.55 16.00
CA GLY A 277 -19.24 13.82 17.44
C GLY A 277 -18.14 13.06 18.20
N ILE A 278 -18.38 12.75 19.48
CA ILE A 278 -17.42 12.01 20.31
C ILE A 278 -17.89 10.56 20.49
N PRO A 279 -17.14 9.56 19.94
CA PRO A 279 -17.49 8.17 20.15
C PRO A 279 -17.50 7.81 21.64
N GLU A 280 -18.39 6.92 22.05
CA GLU A 280 -18.58 6.53 23.46
C GLU A 280 -17.26 6.14 24.15
N ILE A 281 -16.38 5.41 23.46
CA ILE A 281 -15.08 4.97 24.01
C ILE A 281 -14.11 6.10 24.35
N TRP A 282 -14.30 7.28 23.75
CA TRP A 282 -13.46 8.45 23.96
C TRP A 282 -14.11 9.50 24.87
N ARG A 283 -15.41 9.38 25.15
CA ARG A 283 -16.21 10.42 25.82
C ARG A 283 -15.62 10.81 27.17
N ASP A 284 -15.26 9.84 27.99
CA ASP A 284 -14.74 10.06 29.36
C ASP A 284 -13.19 10.05 29.43
N VAL A 285 -12.51 10.10 28.28
CA VAL A 285 -11.04 10.08 28.22
C VAL A 285 -10.52 11.52 28.37
N PRO A 286 -9.53 11.80 29.23
CA PRO A 286 -8.91 13.12 29.36
C PRO A 286 -8.40 13.65 28.02
N ALA A 287 -8.78 14.89 27.70
CA ALA A 287 -8.30 15.57 26.51
C ALA A 287 -6.80 15.90 26.62
N VAL A 288 -6.09 15.97 25.49
CA VAL A 288 -4.66 16.30 25.46
C VAL A 288 -4.44 17.63 24.76
N LYS A 289 -3.83 18.59 25.46
CA LYS A 289 -3.52 19.93 24.95
C LYS A 289 -2.27 20.49 25.61
N ALA A 290 -1.44 21.16 24.82
CA ALA A 290 -0.26 21.92 25.28
C ALA A 290 0.69 21.12 26.20
N GLY A 291 0.89 19.85 25.89
CA GLY A 291 1.81 18.98 26.62
C GLY A 291 1.26 18.42 27.93
N ARG A 292 -0.06 18.39 28.11
CA ARG A 292 -0.73 17.94 29.34
C ARG A 292 -2.00 17.16 29.04
N LYS A 293 -2.33 16.21 29.91
CA LYS A 293 -3.70 15.68 30.06
C LYS A 293 -4.53 16.72 30.81
N LEU A 294 -5.67 17.13 30.26
CA LEU A 294 -6.58 18.10 30.87
C LEU A 294 -7.43 17.44 31.96
N SER A 295 -8.07 18.25 32.80
CA SER A 295 -9.16 17.77 33.66
C SER A 295 -10.43 17.46 32.86
N ASP A 296 -10.63 18.22 31.79
CA ASP A 296 -11.73 18.03 30.84
C ASP A 296 -11.46 16.81 29.96
N THR A 297 -12.54 16.17 29.55
CA THR A 297 -12.57 14.98 28.71
C THR A 297 -12.82 15.34 27.25
N TYR A 298 -12.63 14.42 26.31
CA TYR A 298 -13.01 14.68 24.92
C TYR A 298 -14.52 14.93 24.76
N GLY A 299 -15.37 14.37 25.64
CA GLY A 299 -16.81 14.64 25.68
C GLY A 299 -17.16 16.12 25.87
N ASP A 300 -16.29 16.89 26.53
CA ASP A 300 -16.49 18.32 26.78
C ASP A 300 -16.22 19.21 25.55
N PHE A 301 -15.62 18.65 24.49
CA PHE A 301 -15.24 19.36 23.25
C PHE A 301 -16.02 18.86 22.02
N GLU A 302 -17.25 18.35 22.21
CA GLU A 302 -18.06 17.79 21.13
C GLU A 302 -18.41 18.85 20.06
N ASP A 303 -18.72 20.08 20.47
CA ASP A 303 -19.04 21.18 19.55
C ASP A 303 -17.84 21.56 18.67
N GLU A 304 -16.64 21.63 19.25
CA GLU A 304 -15.38 21.89 18.53
C GLU A 304 -15.04 20.75 17.55
N ALA A 305 -15.18 19.50 17.98
CA ALA A 305 -14.94 18.33 17.13
C ALA A 305 -15.88 18.32 15.91
N ARG A 306 -17.17 18.63 16.16
CA ARG A 306 -18.21 18.75 15.13
C ARG A 306 -17.96 19.94 14.21
N ALA A 307 -17.51 21.08 14.72
CA ALA A 307 -17.12 22.23 13.92
C ALA A 307 -15.98 21.90 12.96
N LEU A 308 -14.93 21.22 13.43
CA LEU A 308 -13.80 20.82 12.58
C LEU A 308 -14.20 19.75 11.55
N PHE A 309 -15.07 18.81 11.92
CA PHE A 309 -15.65 17.83 11.01
C PHE A 309 -16.37 18.51 9.82
N ARG A 310 -17.23 19.49 10.11
CA ARG A 310 -17.96 20.23 9.08
C ARG A 310 -17.00 21.06 8.23
N ALA A 311 -16.08 21.78 8.87
CA ALA A 311 -15.08 22.61 8.21
C ALA A 311 -14.24 21.83 7.18
N VAL A 312 -13.67 20.68 7.55
CA VAL A 312 -12.84 19.87 6.63
C VAL A 312 -13.68 19.26 5.50
N THR A 313 -14.93 18.89 5.78
CA THR A 313 -15.84 18.35 4.76
C THR A 313 -16.30 19.44 3.79
N GLU A 314 -16.55 20.66 4.27
CA GLU A 314 -16.86 21.82 3.42
C GLU A 314 -15.68 22.20 2.52
N VAL A 315 -14.45 22.23 3.04
CA VAL A 315 -13.25 22.47 2.23
C VAL A 315 -13.12 21.40 1.13
N ALA A 316 -13.37 20.13 1.47
CA ALA A 316 -13.39 19.05 0.48
C ALA A 316 -14.50 19.20 -0.56
N LEU A 317 -15.69 19.63 -0.14
CA LEU A 317 -16.84 19.89 -1.02
C LEU A 317 -16.58 21.09 -1.95
N GLU A 318 -15.90 22.13 -1.49
CA GLU A 318 -15.52 23.28 -2.30
C GLU A 318 -14.58 22.85 -3.43
N GLY A 319 -13.58 22.04 -3.09
CA GLY A 319 -12.48 21.65 -3.98
C GLY A 319 -11.36 22.69 -3.97
N ASP A 320 -10.33 22.47 -4.78
CA ASP A 320 -9.23 23.42 -4.92
C ASP A 320 -9.66 24.69 -5.66
N TYR A 321 -8.76 25.68 -5.74
CA TYR A 321 -9.04 26.96 -6.43
C TYR A 321 -9.48 26.79 -7.90
N MET A 322 -9.07 25.69 -8.56
CA MET A 322 -9.45 25.37 -9.94
C MET A 322 -10.71 24.49 -10.03
N GLY A 323 -11.30 24.13 -8.89
CA GLY A 323 -12.49 23.28 -8.77
C GLY A 323 -12.20 21.78 -8.82
N LYS A 324 -10.94 21.34 -8.66
CA LYS A 324 -10.56 19.92 -8.58
C LYS A 324 -10.84 19.35 -7.18
N PRO A 325 -11.16 18.06 -7.06
CA PRO A 325 -11.29 17.42 -5.76
C PRO A 325 -9.94 17.32 -5.06
N PHE A 326 -9.97 17.32 -3.73
CA PHE A 326 -8.83 16.89 -2.91
C PHE A 326 -8.84 15.38 -2.75
N ASN A 327 -7.85 14.70 -3.33
CA ASN A 327 -7.71 13.23 -3.25
C ASN A 327 -7.11 12.79 -1.90
N PHE A 328 -6.29 13.66 -1.31
CA PHE A 328 -5.64 13.48 -0.03
C PHE A 328 -5.93 14.68 0.89
N PRO A 329 -5.81 14.51 2.22
CA PRO A 329 -5.86 13.21 2.88
C PRO A 329 -7.20 12.52 2.56
N LYS A 330 -7.20 11.20 2.42
CA LYS A 330 -8.43 10.43 2.29
C LYS A 330 -9.28 10.70 3.53
N ARG A 331 -10.56 11.01 3.32
CA ARG A 331 -11.51 11.30 4.39
C ARG A 331 -12.30 10.04 4.70
N GLU A 332 -12.00 9.44 5.84
CA GLU A 332 -12.63 8.20 6.30
C GLU A 332 -13.64 8.55 7.39
N TYR A 333 -14.92 8.52 7.04
CA TYR A 333 -15.99 8.89 7.95
C TYR A 333 -16.37 7.70 8.81
N HIS A 334 -16.10 7.82 10.11
CA HIS A 334 -16.38 6.81 11.12
C HIS A 334 -17.89 6.73 11.36
N PHE A 335 -18.50 5.65 10.91
CA PHE A 335 -19.93 5.41 10.96
C PHE A 335 -20.23 4.37 12.04
N SER A 336 -20.48 4.83 13.27
CA SER A 336 -20.72 4.01 14.45
C SER A 336 -22.15 4.13 14.97
N PRO A 337 -22.68 3.11 15.68
CA PRO A 337 -24.06 3.14 16.17
C PRO A 337 -24.44 4.36 17.03
N ASP A 338 -23.48 4.92 17.75
CA ASP A 338 -23.61 6.08 18.62
C ASP A 338 -23.53 7.43 17.89
N LEU A 339 -23.10 7.45 16.62
CA LEU A 339 -22.88 8.68 15.83
C LEU A 339 -23.75 8.76 14.57
N ILE A 340 -24.87 8.04 14.54
CA ILE A 340 -25.79 7.97 13.39
C ILE A 340 -27.21 8.48 13.70
N GLY A 341 -27.43 8.97 14.92
CA GLY A 341 -28.69 9.54 15.36
C GLY A 341 -29.09 10.79 14.57
N SER A 342 -30.35 11.22 14.75
CA SER A 342 -30.93 12.39 14.07
C SER A 342 -30.15 13.69 14.32
N GLU A 343 -29.45 13.77 15.45
CA GLU A 343 -28.61 14.88 15.87
C GLU A 343 -27.39 15.10 14.95
N TYR A 344 -26.97 14.09 14.19
CA TYR A 344 -25.86 14.16 13.23
C TYR A 344 -26.33 14.13 11.76
N GLU A 345 -27.65 14.25 11.51
CA GLU A 345 -28.22 14.12 10.15
C GLU A 345 -27.68 15.20 9.20
N GLU A 346 -27.43 16.43 9.68
CA GLU A 346 -26.86 17.51 8.88
C GLU A 346 -25.41 17.23 8.45
N GLU A 347 -24.60 16.69 9.36
CA GLU A 347 -23.22 16.27 9.12
C GLU A 347 -23.18 15.18 8.06
N TRP A 348 -24.02 14.15 8.22
CA TRP A 348 -24.10 13.07 7.26
C TRP A 348 -24.59 13.58 5.89
N LEU A 349 -25.58 14.45 5.83
CA LEU A 349 -26.00 15.07 4.57
C LEU A 349 -24.88 15.89 3.92
N LEU A 350 -24.08 16.62 4.70
CA LEU A 350 -22.90 17.35 4.20
C LEU A 350 -21.87 16.39 3.57
N VAL A 351 -21.56 15.26 4.22
CA VAL A 351 -20.70 14.21 3.66
C VAL A 351 -21.26 13.71 2.33
N HIS A 352 -22.56 13.46 2.26
CA HIS A 352 -23.18 12.94 1.03
C HIS A 352 -23.27 14.00 -0.08
N ARG A 353 -23.27 15.30 0.23
CA ARG A 353 -23.08 16.39 -0.76
C ARG A 353 -21.67 16.35 -1.35
N GLU A 354 -20.64 16.14 -0.53
CA GLU A 354 -19.25 15.96 -1.04
C GLU A 354 -19.16 14.72 -1.92
N ILE A 355 -19.74 13.61 -1.49
CA ILE A 355 -19.77 12.36 -2.25
C ILE A 355 -20.52 12.57 -3.58
N ALA A 356 -21.67 13.24 -3.56
CA ALA A 356 -22.45 13.50 -4.76
C ALA A 356 -21.68 14.36 -5.77
N LYS A 357 -20.86 15.31 -5.30
CA LYS A 357 -20.03 16.16 -6.16
C LYS A 357 -18.80 15.41 -6.68
N PHE A 358 -18.00 14.87 -5.78
CA PHE A 358 -16.65 14.36 -6.05
C PHE A 358 -16.44 12.87 -5.76
N GLY A 359 -17.31 12.22 -5.00
CA GLY A 359 -17.16 10.82 -4.59
C GLY A 359 -15.85 10.58 -3.84
N GLY A 360 -15.27 11.58 -3.18
CA GLY A 360 -13.93 11.57 -2.59
C GLY A 360 -13.84 10.82 -1.26
N SER A 361 -14.99 10.65 -0.61
CA SER A 361 -15.10 10.13 0.75
C SER A 361 -15.26 8.61 0.86
N TYR A 362 -14.97 8.08 2.04
CA TYR A 362 -15.05 6.66 2.40
C TYR A 362 -15.89 6.52 3.66
N ILE A 363 -16.77 5.53 3.69
CA ILE A 363 -17.56 5.21 4.88
C ILE A 363 -16.89 4.04 5.60
N ASP A 364 -16.43 4.27 6.82
CA ASP A 364 -15.90 3.27 7.75
C ASP A 364 -17.02 2.79 8.68
N ASN A 365 -17.69 1.72 8.24
CA ASN A 365 -18.89 1.20 8.89
C ASN A 365 -18.53 0.27 10.06
N MET A 366 -18.78 0.76 11.27
CA MET A 366 -18.52 0.08 12.54
C MET A 366 -19.72 -0.71 13.06
N VAL A 367 -20.88 -0.64 12.39
CA VAL A 367 -22.11 -1.34 12.79
C VAL A 367 -22.00 -2.87 12.74
N PRO A 368 -21.33 -3.50 11.75
CA PRO A 368 -21.27 -4.95 11.69
C PRO A 368 -20.61 -5.58 12.93
N PRO A 369 -21.07 -6.75 13.42
CA PRO A 369 -20.55 -7.35 14.66
C PRO A 369 -19.04 -7.61 14.65
N TYR A 370 -18.50 -8.03 13.51
CA TYR A 370 -17.06 -8.29 13.36
C TYR A 370 -16.21 -7.00 13.41
N ARG A 371 -16.85 -5.81 13.44
CA ARG A 371 -16.25 -4.48 13.64
C ARG A 371 -16.41 -4.00 15.09
N MET A 372 -16.75 -4.89 16.02
CA MET A 372 -16.86 -4.64 17.46
C MET A 372 -18.00 -3.67 17.86
N TYR A 373 -18.92 -3.33 16.95
CA TYR A 373 -19.93 -2.29 17.17
C TYR A 373 -19.34 -0.94 17.58
N GLY A 374 -18.09 -0.65 17.17
CA GLY A 374 -17.39 0.58 17.59
C GLY A 374 -16.84 0.57 19.03
N ARG A 375 -16.96 -0.53 19.79
CA ARG A 375 -16.46 -0.64 21.19
C ARG A 375 -14.95 -0.87 21.32
N GLY A 376 -14.20 -0.51 20.29
CA GLY A 376 -12.75 -0.62 20.22
C GLY A 376 -12.20 0.36 19.19
N VAL A 377 -10.89 0.54 19.19
CA VAL A 377 -10.22 1.39 18.20
C VAL A 377 -10.08 0.61 16.92
N SER A 378 -10.62 1.15 15.83
CA SER A 378 -10.51 0.56 14.49
C SER A 378 -10.29 1.66 13.49
N CYS A 379 -9.35 1.44 12.57
CA CYS A 379 -9.10 2.38 11.51
C CYS A 379 -8.78 1.66 10.20
N TYR A 380 -9.01 2.36 9.10
CA TYR A 380 -8.48 1.98 7.82
C TYR A 380 -7.18 2.72 7.53
N GLN A 381 -6.37 2.10 6.69
CA GLN A 381 -5.09 2.62 6.24
C GLN A 381 -4.80 2.20 4.80
N CYS A 382 -3.93 2.97 4.16
CA CYS A 382 -3.67 2.87 2.72
C CYS A 382 -4.98 2.94 1.92
N CYS A 383 -5.34 1.86 1.22
CA CYS A 383 -6.54 1.79 0.40
C CYS A 383 -7.67 1.01 1.07
N ALA A 384 -7.38 -0.08 1.80
CA ALA A 384 -8.40 -1.01 2.27
C ALA A 384 -7.94 -1.93 3.42
N TYR A 385 -6.82 -1.63 4.10
CA TYR A 385 -6.38 -2.45 5.23
C TYR A 385 -6.98 -1.92 6.52
N THR A 386 -7.41 -2.83 7.38
CA THR A 386 -7.98 -2.49 8.69
C THR A 386 -7.01 -2.89 9.78
N PHE A 387 -6.90 -2.05 10.80
CA PHE A 387 -6.19 -2.35 12.03
C PHE A 387 -7.12 -2.07 13.21
N THR A 388 -7.19 -3.03 14.12
CA THR A 388 -8.09 -3.00 15.26
C THR A 388 -7.33 -3.26 16.55
N SER A 389 -7.63 -2.50 17.59
CA SER A 389 -7.25 -2.78 18.96
C SER A 389 -8.48 -2.64 19.85
N GLY A 390 -8.80 -3.69 20.60
CA GLY A 390 -9.90 -3.70 21.56
C GLY A 390 -9.47 -4.23 22.93
N PRO A 391 -10.29 -4.04 23.97
CA PRO A 391 -9.97 -4.47 25.34
C PRO A 391 -9.65 -5.96 25.49
N GLU A 392 -10.23 -6.80 24.64
CA GLU A 392 -10.01 -8.26 24.67
C GLU A 392 -8.73 -8.69 23.93
N SER A 393 -8.28 -7.90 22.95
CA SER A 393 -7.16 -8.24 22.06
C SER A 393 -5.83 -7.59 22.45
N ASP A 394 -5.87 -6.48 23.20
CA ASP A 394 -4.70 -5.67 23.53
C ASP A 394 -4.60 -5.51 25.06
N PRO A 395 -3.62 -6.15 25.74
CA PRO A 395 -3.53 -6.09 27.20
C PRO A 395 -3.18 -4.70 27.72
N LYS A 396 -2.64 -3.81 26.89
CA LYS A 396 -2.35 -2.41 27.21
C LYS A 396 -3.43 -1.46 26.71
N PHE A 397 -4.61 -1.97 26.33
CA PHE A 397 -5.66 -1.17 25.71
C PHE A 397 -6.01 0.08 26.53
N TYR A 398 -6.24 -0.08 27.84
CA TYR A 398 -6.61 1.04 28.70
C TYR A 398 -5.44 1.99 28.95
N ASP A 399 -4.21 1.48 29.11
CA ASP A 399 -3.03 2.33 29.23
C ASP A 399 -2.89 3.24 27.99
N LYS A 400 -3.09 2.67 26.79
CA LYS A 400 -3.11 3.42 25.52
C LYS A 400 -4.29 4.38 25.43
N LEU A 401 -5.47 3.96 25.88
CA LEU A 401 -6.68 4.79 25.87
C LEU A 401 -6.48 6.05 26.73
N TYR A 402 -5.88 5.91 27.91
CA TYR A 402 -5.66 7.01 28.86
C TYR A 402 -4.29 7.68 28.75
N LEU A 403 -3.45 7.29 27.78
CA LEU A 403 -2.08 7.76 27.59
C LEU A 403 -1.24 7.61 28.88
N GLU A 404 -1.41 6.51 29.60
CA GLU A 404 -0.67 6.22 30.83
C GLU A 404 0.76 5.79 30.50
N GLY A 405 1.74 6.40 31.18
CA GLY A 405 3.16 6.18 30.88
C GLY A 405 3.56 6.47 29.44
N GLY A 406 2.76 7.27 28.71
CA GLY A 406 2.96 7.55 27.27
C GLY A 406 2.64 6.38 26.34
N GLU A 407 1.98 5.32 26.83
CA GLU A 407 1.44 4.27 25.97
C GLU A 407 0.40 4.85 25.01
N HIS A 408 0.50 4.52 23.73
CA HIS A 408 -0.38 5.05 22.68
C HIS A 408 -0.62 4.01 21.59
N PHE A 409 -1.65 4.22 20.76
CA PHE A 409 -2.00 3.26 19.73
C PHE A 409 -1.02 3.31 18.55
N SER A 410 -0.50 2.14 18.18
CA SER A 410 0.27 1.90 16.97
C SER A 410 -0.48 0.90 16.10
N LEU A 411 -1.10 1.37 15.01
CA LEU A 411 -2.01 0.56 14.20
C LEU A 411 -1.56 0.56 12.74
N GLY A 412 -0.89 -0.51 12.34
CA GLY A 412 -0.22 -0.54 11.05
C GLY A 412 0.24 -1.93 10.61
N GLY A 413 0.91 -1.96 9.47
CA GLY A 413 1.41 -3.19 8.85
C GLY A 413 2.90 -3.14 8.56
N LYS A 414 3.57 -4.30 8.68
CA LYS A 414 4.99 -4.47 8.36
C LYS A 414 5.24 -4.75 6.88
N GLN A 415 4.41 -5.60 6.26
CA GLN A 415 4.54 -5.99 4.85
C GLN A 415 3.25 -6.65 4.34
N VAL A 416 2.99 -6.51 3.04
CA VAL A 416 1.91 -7.21 2.33
C VAL A 416 2.50 -8.17 1.29
N VAL A 417 1.99 -9.41 1.25
CA VAL A 417 2.25 -10.35 0.16
C VAL A 417 0.94 -11.01 -0.28
N THR A 418 0.67 -11.03 -1.58
CA THR A 418 -0.62 -11.44 -2.16
C THR A 418 -0.52 -12.79 -2.87
N VAL A 419 -1.44 -13.71 -2.53
CA VAL A 419 -1.63 -14.99 -3.20
C VAL A 419 -2.29 -14.80 -4.57
N ASN A 420 -1.77 -15.45 -5.61
CA ASN A 420 -2.43 -15.56 -6.91
C ASN A 420 -3.47 -16.70 -6.89
N LEU A 421 -4.73 -16.40 -6.55
CA LEU A 421 -5.79 -17.40 -6.46
C LEU A 421 -6.07 -18.13 -7.80
N PRO A 422 -6.08 -17.46 -8.97
CA PRO A 422 -6.19 -18.13 -10.27
C PRO A 422 -5.15 -19.23 -10.47
N ARG A 423 -3.89 -18.97 -10.09
CA ARG A 423 -2.78 -19.95 -10.17
C ARG A 423 -3.04 -21.19 -9.32
N ILE A 424 -3.65 -21.04 -8.14
CA ILE A 424 -4.09 -22.18 -7.31
C ILE A 424 -5.13 -23.00 -8.06
N ALA A 425 -6.15 -22.36 -8.64
CA ALA A 425 -7.18 -23.03 -9.46
C ALA A 425 -6.58 -23.79 -10.65
N TYR A 426 -5.62 -23.18 -11.35
CA TYR A 426 -4.94 -23.81 -12.49
C TYR A 426 -4.18 -25.08 -12.09
N ARG A 427 -3.56 -25.07 -10.91
CA ARG A 427 -2.85 -26.22 -10.35
C ARG A 427 -3.81 -27.31 -9.86
N ALA A 428 -4.91 -26.92 -9.21
CA ALA A 428 -5.94 -27.84 -8.74
C ALA A 428 -6.72 -28.50 -9.91
N ASN A 429 -6.87 -27.78 -11.02
CA ASN A 429 -7.49 -28.29 -12.26
C ASN A 429 -8.89 -28.92 -12.04
N GLY A 430 -9.74 -28.23 -11.27
CA GLY A 430 -11.09 -28.68 -10.95
C GLY A 430 -11.17 -29.68 -9.78
N ASN A 431 -10.05 -30.05 -9.16
CA ASN A 431 -10.03 -30.93 -8.00
C ASN A 431 -10.12 -30.13 -6.68
N ASP A 432 -11.29 -30.13 -6.05
CA ASP A 432 -11.56 -29.49 -4.75
C ASP A 432 -10.61 -29.95 -3.64
N ALA A 433 -10.20 -31.22 -3.64
CA ALA A 433 -9.39 -31.80 -2.58
C ALA A 433 -7.95 -31.25 -2.56
N LEU A 434 -7.44 -30.78 -3.71
CA LEU A 434 -6.09 -30.23 -3.83
C LEU A 434 -6.00 -28.76 -3.42
N VAL A 435 -7.11 -28.02 -3.41
CA VAL A 435 -7.10 -26.57 -3.16
C VAL A 435 -6.48 -26.21 -1.80
N PRO A 436 -6.82 -26.87 -0.67
CA PRO A 436 -6.24 -26.54 0.64
C PRO A 436 -4.73 -26.81 0.72
N GLU A 437 -4.27 -27.92 0.14
CA GLU A 437 -2.85 -28.29 0.10
C GLU A 437 -2.04 -27.24 -0.67
N LEU A 438 -2.53 -26.84 -1.85
CA LEU A 438 -1.89 -25.82 -2.68
C LEU A 438 -1.88 -24.44 -2.03
N LEU A 439 -2.97 -24.08 -1.33
CA LEU A 439 -3.02 -22.84 -0.53
C LEU A 439 -1.97 -22.90 0.59
N ARG A 440 -1.92 -23.99 1.37
CA ARG A 440 -0.93 -24.13 2.45
C ARG A 440 0.49 -24.05 1.92
N GLU A 441 0.80 -24.72 0.81
CA GLU A 441 2.14 -24.66 0.20
C GLU A 441 2.56 -23.23 -0.15
N VAL A 442 1.68 -22.47 -0.83
CA VAL A 442 2.00 -21.11 -1.26
C VAL A 442 2.06 -20.15 -0.07
N VAL A 443 1.13 -20.27 0.87
CA VAL A 443 1.06 -19.39 2.04
C VAL A 443 2.23 -19.66 2.99
N SER A 444 2.68 -20.91 3.16
CA SER A 444 3.89 -21.21 3.93
C SER A 444 5.13 -20.55 3.33
N LYS A 445 5.25 -20.45 2.00
CA LYS A 445 6.34 -19.67 1.37
C LYS A 445 6.20 -18.17 1.65
N ILE A 446 4.99 -17.64 1.63
CA ILE A 446 4.73 -16.24 1.99
C ILE A 446 5.12 -15.95 3.45
N VAL A 447 4.81 -16.86 4.36
CA VAL A 447 5.20 -16.71 5.78
C VAL A 447 6.73 -16.69 5.90
N LYS A 448 7.46 -17.53 5.17
CA LYS A 448 8.94 -17.45 5.10
C LYS A 448 9.43 -16.11 4.54
N VAL A 449 8.72 -15.50 3.58
CA VAL A 449 9.04 -14.13 3.12
C VAL A 449 8.90 -13.14 4.27
N PHE A 450 7.88 -13.26 5.11
CA PHE A 450 7.71 -12.42 6.30
C PHE A 450 8.79 -12.67 7.36
N GLU A 451 9.23 -13.91 7.58
CA GLU A 451 10.36 -14.19 8.47
C GLU A 451 11.65 -13.51 7.99
N VAL A 452 11.91 -13.49 6.68
CA VAL A 452 13.03 -12.74 6.09
C VAL A 452 12.86 -11.24 6.34
N LYS A 453 11.66 -10.71 6.09
CA LYS A 453 11.34 -9.29 6.35
C LYS A 453 11.55 -8.93 7.82
N GLU A 454 11.11 -9.78 8.74
CA GLU A 454 11.23 -9.56 10.19
C GLU A 454 12.70 -9.47 10.59
N LYS A 455 13.55 -10.39 10.13
CA LYS A 455 15.01 -10.34 10.38
C LYS A 455 15.64 -9.03 9.90
N TRP A 456 15.26 -8.57 8.71
CA TRP A 456 15.80 -7.33 8.15
C TRP A 456 15.30 -6.09 8.88
N LEU A 457 14.01 -6.05 9.24
CA LEU A 457 13.47 -4.98 10.07
C LEU A 457 14.17 -4.91 11.42
N ARG A 458 14.43 -6.04 12.10
CA ARG A 458 15.20 -6.04 13.35
C ARG A 458 16.59 -5.43 13.18
N LYS A 459 17.29 -5.80 12.10
CA LYS A 459 18.59 -5.19 11.78
C LYS A 459 18.49 -3.68 11.50
N GLN A 460 17.41 -3.21 10.87
CA GLN A 460 17.18 -1.78 10.69
C GLN A 460 16.90 -1.07 12.02
N LEU A 461 16.17 -1.70 12.92
CA LEU A 461 15.94 -1.15 14.26
C LEU A 461 17.25 -1.03 15.04
N GLU A 462 18.08 -2.08 15.03
CA GLU A 462 19.41 -2.07 15.66
C GLU A 462 20.32 -0.97 15.11
N ASN A 463 20.27 -0.72 13.81
CA ASN A 463 21.06 0.32 13.14
C ASN A 463 20.42 1.72 13.16
N TYR A 464 19.28 1.88 13.83
CA TYR A 464 18.51 3.13 13.83
C TYR A 464 18.08 3.62 12.42
N GLY A 465 17.81 2.68 11.51
CA GLY A 465 17.50 2.92 10.09
C GLY A 465 16.12 3.52 9.81
N ILE A 466 15.20 3.45 10.77
CA ILE A 466 13.88 4.12 10.73
C ILE A 466 13.73 5.07 11.93
N PRO A 467 14.50 6.17 11.96
CA PRO A 467 14.74 6.97 13.16
C PRO A 467 13.46 7.63 13.70
N PHE A 468 12.58 8.14 12.84
CA PHE A 468 11.36 8.82 13.29
C PHE A 468 10.44 7.84 14.04
N ALA A 469 10.21 6.65 13.49
CA ALA A 469 9.34 5.65 14.10
C ALA A 469 9.91 5.10 15.42
N GLN A 470 11.24 5.01 15.53
CA GLN A 470 11.94 4.52 16.72
C GLN A 470 12.19 5.57 17.78
N TYR A 471 11.89 6.84 17.49
CA TYR A 471 12.11 7.92 18.43
C TYR A 471 11.32 7.68 19.71
N ARG A 472 12.01 7.84 20.85
CA ARG A 472 11.42 7.76 22.18
C ARG A 472 11.32 9.17 22.75
N PRO A 473 10.14 9.81 22.70
CA PRO A 473 9.98 11.13 23.28
C PRO A 473 10.20 11.11 24.79
N ARG A 474 10.40 12.29 25.36
CA ARG A 474 10.46 12.47 26.81
C ARG A 474 9.13 12.98 27.32
N ASP A 475 8.73 12.48 28.47
CA ASP A 475 7.57 13.00 29.18
C ASP A 475 7.82 14.47 29.54
N PRO A 476 6.92 15.40 29.19
CA PRO A 476 7.08 16.83 29.47
C PRO A 476 6.98 17.17 30.97
N VAL A 477 6.42 16.29 31.80
CA VAL A 477 6.25 16.45 33.25
C VAL A 477 7.40 15.77 34.01
N THR A 478 7.67 14.50 33.73
CA THR A 478 8.66 13.71 34.49
C THR A 478 10.06 13.71 33.87
N GLY A 479 10.17 14.00 32.57
CA GLY A 479 11.42 13.92 31.80
C GLY A 479 11.86 12.50 31.43
N GLU A 480 11.11 11.48 31.84
CA GLU A 480 11.40 10.07 31.56
C GLU A 480 11.21 9.74 30.09
N LYS A 481 11.90 8.71 29.61
CA LYS A 481 11.74 8.24 28.22
C LYS A 481 10.45 7.42 28.09
N LEU A 482 9.55 7.89 27.24
CA LEU A 482 8.32 7.20 26.90
C LEU A 482 8.57 6.01 25.95
N PRO A 483 7.56 5.17 25.66
CA PRO A 483 7.59 4.20 24.57
C PRO A 483 7.98 4.85 23.22
N PRO A 484 8.51 4.08 22.25
CA PRO A 484 8.77 4.60 20.91
C PRO A 484 7.49 5.08 20.24
N LEU A 485 7.59 6.03 19.31
CA LEU A 485 6.45 6.55 18.54
C LEU A 485 5.70 5.46 17.75
N VAL A 486 6.37 4.34 17.46
CA VAL A 486 5.75 3.15 16.89
C VAL A 486 6.21 1.91 17.64
N ASP A 487 5.24 1.19 18.20
CA ASP A 487 5.44 -0.18 18.68
C ASP A 487 5.50 -1.13 17.48
N MET A 488 6.71 -1.42 17.02
CA MET A 488 6.96 -2.30 15.88
C MET A 488 6.44 -3.73 16.11
N ASP A 489 6.32 -4.19 17.35
CA ASP A 489 5.84 -5.55 17.65
C ASP A 489 4.33 -5.67 17.52
N SER A 490 3.60 -4.56 17.67
CA SER A 490 2.16 -4.49 17.47
C SER A 490 1.72 -4.49 15.99
N LEU A 491 2.64 -4.23 15.05
CA LEU A 491 2.32 -4.16 13.62
C LEU A 491 2.16 -5.55 12.98
N VAL A 492 1.21 -5.67 12.05
CA VAL A 492 0.83 -6.98 11.46
C VAL A 492 1.45 -7.26 10.09
N TYR A 493 1.55 -8.53 9.72
CA TYR A 493 1.88 -8.98 8.37
C TYR A 493 0.61 -9.35 7.62
N THR A 494 0.42 -8.85 6.40
CA THR A 494 -0.82 -9.04 5.66
C THR A 494 -0.68 -10.00 4.50
N ILE A 495 -1.45 -11.08 4.53
CA ILE A 495 -1.63 -12.01 3.42
C ILE A 495 -2.80 -11.52 2.58
N GLY A 496 -2.49 -11.08 1.38
CA GLY A 496 -3.47 -10.58 0.43
C GLY A 496 -4.04 -11.68 -0.46
N VAL A 497 -5.26 -11.48 -0.97
CA VAL A 497 -5.83 -12.32 -2.03
C VAL A 497 -6.12 -11.52 -3.30
N LEU A 498 -6.03 -12.17 -4.46
CA LEU A 498 -6.31 -11.58 -5.78
C LEU A 498 -6.88 -12.61 -6.75
N GLY A 499 -7.83 -12.20 -7.60
CA GLY A 499 -8.37 -13.02 -8.68
C GLY A 499 -9.38 -14.09 -8.21
N GLY A 500 -10.13 -13.82 -7.14
CA GLY A 500 -11.13 -14.75 -6.62
C GLY A 500 -12.23 -15.07 -7.64
N ASN A 501 -12.65 -14.10 -8.45
CA ASN A 501 -13.60 -14.32 -9.53
C ASN A 501 -13.05 -15.28 -10.60
N GLU A 502 -11.80 -15.10 -11.02
CA GLU A 502 -11.18 -15.95 -12.05
C GLU A 502 -10.83 -17.35 -11.51
N MET A 503 -10.47 -17.45 -10.23
CA MET A 503 -10.34 -18.75 -9.54
C MET A 503 -11.67 -19.51 -9.57
N ALA A 504 -12.76 -18.87 -9.15
CA ALA A 504 -14.09 -19.49 -9.14
C ALA A 504 -14.54 -19.86 -10.56
N GLN A 505 -14.30 -18.99 -11.54
CA GLN A 505 -14.65 -19.23 -12.94
C GLN A 505 -13.89 -20.42 -13.52
N TYR A 506 -12.57 -20.51 -13.32
CA TYR A 506 -11.78 -21.61 -13.85
C TYR A 506 -12.20 -22.95 -13.20
N HIS A 507 -12.47 -22.92 -11.89
CA HIS A 507 -12.72 -24.14 -11.12
C HIS A 507 -14.15 -24.67 -11.27
N THR A 508 -15.14 -23.78 -11.37
CA THR A 508 -16.57 -24.15 -11.41
C THR A 508 -17.23 -23.97 -12.78
N GLY A 509 -16.57 -23.27 -13.70
CA GLY A 509 -17.12 -22.86 -15.00
C GLY A 509 -17.92 -21.56 -14.96
N TYR A 510 -18.18 -20.98 -13.78
CA TYR A 510 -19.02 -19.79 -13.61
C TYR A 510 -18.32 -18.67 -12.83
N GLN A 511 -18.55 -17.44 -13.24
CA GLN A 511 -18.17 -16.25 -12.48
C GLN A 511 -19.06 -16.09 -11.23
N LEU A 512 -18.62 -15.26 -10.28
CA LEU A 512 -19.33 -15.06 -9.01
C LEU A 512 -20.76 -14.53 -9.19
N HIS A 513 -20.99 -13.74 -10.22
CA HIS A 513 -22.31 -13.17 -10.50
C HIS A 513 -23.22 -14.11 -11.31
N GLU A 514 -22.70 -15.21 -11.84
CA GLU A 514 -23.40 -16.14 -12.71
C GLU A 514 -23.99 -17.34 -11.95
N SER A 515 -23.32 -17.83 -10.90
CA SER A 515 -23.76 -19.04 -10.16
C SER A 515 -23.57 -18.93 -8.66
N LYS A 516 -24.52 -19.47 -7.87
CA LYS A 516 -24.40 -19.55 -6.41
C LYS A 516 -23.28 -20.53 -6.01
N GLU A 517 -23.01 -21.52 -6.85
CA GLU A 517 -21.98 -22.55 -6.71
C GLU A 517 -20.59 -21.92 -6.74
N ALA A 518 -20.33 -21.01 -7.67
CA ALA A 518 -19.09 -20.23 -7.73
C ALA A 518 -18.86 -19.41 -6.46
N VAL A 519 -19.91 -18.77 -5.93
CA VAL A 519 -19.85 -18.03 -4.67
C VAL A 519 -19.57 -18.97 -3.50
N ARG A 520 -20.28 -20.10 -3.38
CA ARG A 520 -20.07 -21.09 -2.31
C ARG A 520 -18.65 -21.64 -2.34
N PHE A 521 -18.13 -21.95 -3.52
CA PHE A 521 -16.76 -22.42 -3.71
C PHE A 521 -15.76 -21.39 -3.18
N LEU A 522 -15.84 -20.13 -3.64
CA LEU A 522 -14.90 -19.11 -3.20
C LEU A 522 -15.01 -18.83 -1.69
N VAL A 523 -16.23 -18.78 -1.13
CA VAL A 523 -16.42 -18.63 0.33
C VAL A 523 -15.74 -19.76 1.09
N LYS A 524 -15.92 -21.02 0.66
CA LYS A 524 -15.26 -22.19 1.26
C LYS A 524 -13.74 -22.08 1.17
N THR A 525 -13.20 -21.69 0.01
CA THR A 525 -11.77 -21.49 -0.20
C THR A 525 -11.18 -20.44 0.72
N ILE A 526 -11.82 -19.27 0.85
CA ILE A 526 -11.30 -18.19 1.71
C ILE A 526 -11.42 -18.55 3.19
N LEU A 527 -12.45 -19.30 3.60
CA LEU A 527 -12.54 -19.86 4.96
C LEU A 527 -11.38 -20.83 5.23
N GLN A 528 -11.09 -21.76 4.31
CA GLN A 528 -9.95 -22.67 4.44
C GLN A 528 -8.62 -21.91 4.51
N LEU A 529 -8.45 -20.88 3.69
CA LEU A 529 -7.27 -20.01 3.76
C LEU A 529 -7.15 -19.32 5.12
N ARG A 530 -8.25 -18.83 5.69
CA ARG A 530 -8.25 -18.21 7.02
C ARG A 530 -7.80 -19.18 8.11
N GLU A 531 -8.28 -20.43 8.08
CA GLU A 531 -7.83 -21.45 9.04
C GLU A 531 -6.34 -21.78 8.86
N ILE A 532 -5.86 -21.90 7.62
CA ILE A 532 -4.42 -22.09 7.33
C ILE A 532 -3.58 -20.94 7.89
N VAL A 533 -4.02 -19.69 7.70
CA VAL A 533 -3.32 -18.51 8.23
C VAL A 533 -3.31 -18.50 9.75
N LYS A 534 -4.40 -18.93 10.39
CA LYS A 534 -4.48 -19.07 11.85
C LYS A 534 -3.50 -20.14 12.36
N GLU A 535 -3.46 -21.31 11.74
CA GLU A 535 -2.49 -22.36 12.08
C GLU A 535 -1.05 -21.85 11.95
N LEU A 536 -0.72 -21.19 10.83
CA LEU A 536 0.62 -20.62 10.62
C LEU A 536 0.96 -19.49 11.61
N ARG A 537 -0.03 -18.71 12.05
CA ARG A 537 0.12 -17.68 13.09
C ARG A 537 0.50 -18.34 14.41
N GLU A 538 -0.16 -19.43 14.78
CA GLU A 538 0.15 -20.22 15.99
C GLU A 538 1.52 -20.92 15.90
N GLU A 539 1.85 -21.49 14.73
CA GLU A 539 3.13 -22.18 14.48
C GLU A 539 4.34 -21.23 14.52
N THR A 540 4.21 -20.01 13.99
CA THR A 540 5.35 -19.08 13.81
C THR A 540 5.41 -17.94 14.82
N GLY A 541 4.30 -17.64 15.51
CA GLY A 541 4.18 -16.48 16.39
C GLY A 541 4.13 -15.12 15.65
N LEU A 542 4.14 -15.11 14.32
CA LEU A 542 4.03 -13.86 13.55
C LEU A 542 2.58 -13.34 13.56
N PRO A 543 2.35 -12.02 13.69
CA PRO A 543 1.00 -11.44 13.67
C PRO A 543 0.43 -11.39 12.23
N LEU A 544 -0.01 -12.54 11.71
CA LEU A 544 -0.47 -12.70 10.31
C LEU A 544 -1.96 -12.40 10.15
N VAL A 545 -2.36 -11.44 9.32
CA VAL A 545 -3.79 -11.15 8.99
C VAL A 545 -4.11 -11.44 7.53
N LEU A 546 -5.39 -11.68 7.23
CA LEU A 546 -5.88 -11.94 5.86
C LEU A 546 -6.68 -10.74 5.34
N ALA A 547 -6.36 -10.25 4.14
CA ALA A 547 -6.97 -9.03 3.58
C ALA A 547 -7.27 -9.12 2.08
N ARG A 548 -8.15 -8.24 1.61
CA ARG A 548 -8.32 -7.94 0.19
C ARG A 548 -7.24 -6.97 -0.27
N THR A 549 -6.36 -7.41 -1.18
CA THR A 549 -5.34 -6.53 -1.76
C THR A 549 -5.94 -5.41 -2.61
N PRO A 550 -5.49 -4.16 -2.48
CA PRO A 550 -5.65 -3.10 -3.48
C PRO A 550 -4.65 -3.32 -4.63
N ALA A 551 -5.02 -4.10 -5.64
CA ALA A 551 -4.09 -4.56 -6.68
C ALA A 551 -3.98 -3.58 -7.86
N GLU A 552 -3.25 -2.49 -7.67
CA GLU A 552 -3.03 -1.46 -8.71
C GLU A 552 -2.15 -1.99 -9.85
N SER A 553 -0.99 -2.53 -9.50
CA SER A 553 -0.04 -3.18 -10.42
C SER A 553 -0.16 -4.71 -10.38
N ALA A 554 -0.43 -5.29 -9.21
CA ALA A 554 -0.45 -6.74 -9.02
C ALA A 554 -1.48 -7.48 -9.89
N ALA A 555 -2.64 -6.87 -10.16
CA ALA A 555 -3.71 -7.45 -10.97
C ALA A 555 -3.27 -7.75 -12.41
N GLN A 556 -2.59 -6.79 -13.04
CA GLN A 556 -2.04 -6.96 -14.38
C GLN A 556 -0.81 -7.87 -14.33
N ARG A 557 0.12 -7.63 -13.41
CA ARG A 557 1.38 -8.38 -13.31
C ARG A 557 1.15 -9.89 -13.18
N LEU A 558 0.23 -10.32 -12.31
CA LEU A 558 -0.05 -11.74 -12.10
C LEU A 558 -0.76 -12.36 -13.31
N ALA A 559 -1.70 -11.65 -13.95
CA ALA A 559 -2.31 -12.10 -15.20
C ALA A 559 -1.27 -12.27 -16.34
N ILE A 560 -0.32 -11.34 -16.46
CA ILE A 560 0.79 -11.44 -17.41
C ILE A 560 1.69 -12.64 -17.08
N ALA A 561 2.07 -12.81 -15.80
CA ALA A 561 2.92 -13.93 -15.38
C ALA A 561 2.30 -15.30 -15.73
N ASP A 562 0.98 -15.41 -15.59
CA ASP A 562 0.19 -16.56 -16.01
C ASP A 562 0.17 -16.78 -17.52
N LEU A 563 -0.06 -15.73 -18.31
CA LEU A 563 -0.08 -15.81 -19.78
C LEU A 563 1.30 -16.11 -20.39
N VAL A 564 2.37 -15.57 -19.80
CA VAL A 564 3.73 -15.80 -20.27
C VAL A 564 4.19 -17.23 -19.95
N ASN A 565 3.79 -17.77 -18.79
CA ASN A 565 4.18 -19.11 -18.35
C ASN A 565 3.51 -20.21 -19.19
N ARG A 566 4.32 -21.01 -19.91
CA ARG A 566 3.82 -22.08 -20.79
C ARG A 566 2.92 -23.10 -20.09
N LYS A 567 3.13 -23.36 -18.80
CA LYS A 567 2.33 -24.32 -18.02
C LYS A 567 0.89 -23.83 -17.77
N PHE A 568 0.70 -22.51 -17.70
CA PHE A 568 -0.56 -21.89 -17.29
C PHE A 568 -1.23 -21.08 -18.39
N ARG A 569 -0.51 -20.74 -19.47
CA ARG A 569 -0.98 -19.89 -20.56
C ARG A 569 -2.39 -20.20 -21.05
N GLU A 570 -2.66 -21.45 -21.43
CA GLU A 570 -3.97 -21.83 -21.98
C GLU A 570 -5.07 -21.79 -20.91
N LYS A 571 -4.73 -22.10 -19.66
CA LYS A 571 -5.64 -22.00 -18.51
C LYS A 571 -5.96 -20.55 -18.15
N ALA A 572 -4.98 -19.66 -18.28
CA ALA A 572 -5.13 -18.24 -18.03
C ALA A 572 -5.99 -17.57 -19.10
N LYS A 573 -5.74 -17.88 -20.38
CA LYS A 573 -6.53 -17.36 -21.51
C LYS A 573 -8.03 -17.58 -21.37
N SER A 574 -8.47 -18.64 -20.68
CA SER A 574 -9.91 -18.94 -20.55
C SER A 574 -10.64 -18.05 -19.53
N VAL A 575 -9.94 -17.37 -18.62
CA VAL A 575 -10.59 -16.61 -17.53
C VAL A 575 -10.05 -15.19 -17.31
N VAL A 576 -8.82 -14.88 -17.74
CA VAL A 576 -8.24 -13.54 -17.65
C VAL A 576 -9.18 -12.50 -18.28
N LYS A 577 -9.31 -11.34 -17.64
CA LYS A 577 -10.16 -10.24 -18.13
C LYS A 577 -9.37 -9.26 -19.00
N GLY A 578 -10.09 -8.45 -19.76
CA GLY A 578 -9.54 -7.47 -20.68
C GLY A 578 -9.36 -8.00 -22.09
N ASP A 579 -8.35 -7.50 -22.80
CA ASP A 579 -8.11 -7.77 -24.22
C ASP A 579 -7.04 -8.86 -24.39
N VAL A 580 -7.48 -10.12 -24.30
CA VAL A 580 -6.61 -11.30 -24.35
C VAL A 580 -5.95 -11.48 -25.71
N GLU A 581 -6.64 -11.13 -26.80
CA GLU A 581 -6.11 -11.23 -28.17
C GLU A 581 -4.93 -10.28 -28.38
N THR A 582 -5.11 -9.01 -28.03
CA THR A 582 -4.04 -8.00 -28.10
C THR A 582 -2.88 -8.37 -27.20
N ALA A 583 -3.15 -8.89 -25.99
CA ALA A 583 -2.11 -9.36 -25.08
C ALA A 583 -1.32 -10.54 -25.67
N ALA A 584 -1.99 -11.52 -26.28
CA ALA A 584 -1.34 -12.66 -26.92
C ALA A 584 -0.45 -12.24 -28.11
N ALA A 585 -0.95 -11.33 -28.95
CA ALA A 585 -0.17 -10.76 -30.06
C ALA A 585 1.06 -10.00 -29.55
N SER A 586 0.90 -9.20 -28.50
CA SER A 586 2.00 -8.45 -27.86
C SER A 586 3.06 -9.38 -27.28
N ILE A 587 2.66 -10.45 -26.59
CA ILE A 587 3.57 -11.47 -26.04
C ILE A 587 4.36 -12.16 -27.16
N ALA A 588 3.71 -12.47 -28.28
CA ALA A 588 4.36 -13.06 -29.46
C ALA A 588 5.37 -12.10 -30.10
N ALA A 589 5.09 -10.79 -30.07
CA ALA A 589 5.99 -9.72 -30.51
C ALA A 589 7.10 -9.38 -29.49
N GLY A 590 7.14 -10.03 -28.33
CA GLY A 590 8.16 -9.83 -27.29
C GLY A 590 7.81 -8.83 -26.19
N GLU A 591 6.66 -8.16 -26.25
CA GLU A 591 6.17 -7.25 -25.21
C GLU A 591 5.50 -8.03 -24.07
N ARG A 592 5.95 -7.80 -22.82
CA ARG A 592 5.54 -8.58 -21.64
C ARG A 592 5.46 -7.74 -20.36
N ARG A 593 5.62 -6.43 -20.43
CA ARG A 593 5.63 -5.55 -19.25
C ARG A 593 4.28 -4.88 -19.05
N ASN A 594 3.61 -4.48 -20.13
CA ASN A 594 2.36 -3.73 -20.05
C ASN A 594 1.32 -4.22 -21.05
N LEU A 595 0.42 -5.10 -20.59
CA LEU A 595 -0.61 -5.72 -21.44
C LEU A 595 -2.03 -5.38 -20.98
N PRO A 596 -3.01 -5.21 -21.88
CA PRO A 596 -4.37 -4.76 -21.56
C PRO A 596 -5.24 -5.86 -20.93
N VAL A 597 -4.68 -6.59 -19.96
CA VAL A 597 -5.29 -7.72 -19.26
C VAL A 597 -5.14 -7.57 -17.76
N TYR A 598 -6.05 -8.17 -16.99
CA TYR A 598 -6.03 -8.08 -15.53
C TYR A 598 -6.84 -9.22 -14.88
N TYR A 599 -6.56 -9.46 -13.60
CA TYR A 599 -7.43 -10.21 -12.70
C TYR A 599 -8.31 -9.29 -11.86
N SER A 600 -9.48 -9.79 -11.46
CA SER A 600 -10.41 -9.07 -10.60
C SER A 600 -9.82 -8.86 -9.20
N ASN A 601 -10.06 -7.70 -8.60
CA ASN A 601 -9.42 -7.32 -7.35
C ASN A 601 -9.95 -8.14 -6.16
N GLY A 602 -9.08 -8.87 -5.47
CA GLY A 602 -9.43 -9.73 -4.34
C GLY A 602 -10.62 -10.66 -4.62
N THR A 603 -11.70 -10.49 -3.87
CA THR A 603 -12.93 -11.30 -3.95
C THR A 603 -14.10 -10.57 -4.63
N HIS A 604 -13.83 -9.46 -5.33
CA HIS A 604 -14.86 -8.72 -6.05
C HIS A 604 -15.48 -9.53 -7.18
N VAL A 605 -16.75 -9.25 -7.47
CA VAL A 605 -17.35 -9.69 -8.73
C VAL A 605 -16.59 -9.05 -9.90
N TYR A 606 -16.66 -9.66 -11.09
CA TYR A 606 -16.11 -9.04 -12.29
C TYR A 606 -16.64 -7.61 -12.45
N VAL A 607 -15.75 -6.65 -12.67
CA VAL A 607 -16.09 -5.21 -12.73
C VAL A 607 -17.09 -4.87 -13.83
N GLY A 608 -17.17 -5.68 -14.89
CA GLY A 608 -18.15 -5.54 -15.98
C GLY A 608 -19.44 -6.32 -15.79
N ALA A 609 -19.65 -6.96 -14.63
CA ALA A 609 -20.89 -7.67 -14.32
C ALA A 609 -22.07 -6.70 -14.26
N ARG A 610 -23.02 -6.85 -15.20
CA ARG A 610 -24.23 -6.03 -15.29
C ARG A 610 -25.32 -6.59 -14.37
N ILE A 611 -25.11 -6.47 -13.07
CA ILE A 611 -26.05 -6.93 -12.03
C ILE A 611 -26.57 -5.75 -11.19
N PRO A 612 -27.77 -5.86 -10.60
CA PRO A 612 -28.26 -4.86 -9.66
C PRO A 612 -27.34 -4.72 -8.43
N LEU A 613 -27.27 -3.50 -7.86
CA LEU A 613 -26.47 -3.23 -6.67
C LEU A 613 -26.79 -4.18 -5.51
N ALA A 614 -28.07 -4.49 -5.30
CA ALA A 614 -28.51 -5.42 -4.26
C ALA A 614 -27.90 -6.82 -4.44
N ARG A 615 -27.80 -7.32 -5.68
CA ARG A 615 -27.16 -8.62 -5.98
C ARG A 615 -25.66 -8.56 -5.74
N LYS A 616 -25.02 -7.44 -6.09
CA LYS A 616 -23.59 -7.23 -5.80
C LYS A 616 -23.32 -7.24 -4.29
N ILE A 617 -24.12 -6.50 -3.51
CA ILE A 617 -24.06 -6.48 -2.04
C ILE A 617 -24.28 -7.88 -1.47
N GLU A 618 -25.27 -8.63 -1.96
CA GLU A 618 -25.55 -10.01 -1.53
C GLU A 618 -24.31 -10.91 -1.68
N ILE A 619 -23.57 -10.79 -2.79
CA ILE A 619 -22.37 -11.60 -3.05
C ILE A 619 -21.19 -11.11 -2.20
N GLU A 620 -20.81 -9.83 -2.31
CA GLU A 620 -19.54 -9.35 -1.76
C GLU A 620 -19.55 -9.21 -0.24
N GLN A 621 -20.70 -8.96 0.40
CA GLN A 621 -20.78 -8.87 1.86
C GLN A 621 -20.30 -10.14 2.57
N LYS A 622 -20.39 -11.31 1.91
CA LYS A 622 -19.99 -12.61 2.49
C LYS A 622 -18.50 -12.67 2.82
N PHE A 623 -17.66 -11.89 2.13
CA PHE A 623 -16.22 -11.90 2.33
C PHE A 623 -15.74 -10.91 3.40
N PHE A 624 -16.58 -9.96 3.80
CA PHE A 624 -16.19 -8.94 4.79
C PHE A 624 -15.88 -9.51 6.17
N PRO A 625 -16.72 -10.38 6.78
CA PRO A 625 -16.38 -11.01 8.05
C PRO A 625 -15.19 -11.98 7.96
N ILE A 626 -14.95 -12.58 6.79
CA ILE A 626 -13.87 -13.57 6.61
C ILE A 626 -12.50 -12.88 6.48
N LEU A 627 -12.47 -11.73 5.80
CA LEU A 627 -11.27 -10.88 5.60
C LEU A 627 -11.19 -9.74 6.62
N GLY A 628 -12.04 -9.75 7.65
CA GLY A 628 -12.30 -8.59 8.51
C GLY A 628 -11.09 -8.12 9.30
N GLU A 629 -10.20 -9.04 9.69
CA GLU A 629 -9.00 -8.75 10.47
C GLU A 629 -7.94 -7.97 9.68
N GLY A 630 -7.83 -8.19 8.36
CA GLY A 630 -6.85 -7.52 7.51
C GLY A 630 -7.44 -6.43 6.61
N GLY A 631 -8.75 -6.43 6.40
CA GLY A 631 -9.48 -5.37 5.70
C GLY A 631 -10.03 -5.79 4.33
N ASN A 632 -11.13 -5.11 3.96
CA ASN A 632 -11.86 -5.28 2.72
C ASN A 632 -12.51 -3.95 2.31
N MET A 633 -12.91 -3.79 1.05
CA MET A 633 -13.54 -2.57 0.54
C MET A 633 -14.57 -2.89 -0.54
N PHE A 634 -15.72 -2.21 -0.50
CA PHE A 634 -16.78 -2.30 -1.49
C PHE A 634 -16.85 -1.02 -2.33
N HIS A 635 -16.91 -1.14 -3.65
CA HIS A 635 -17.03 0.02 -4.55
C HIS A 635 -18.41 0.13 -5.15
N ILE A 636 -18.92 1.35 -5.25
CA ILE A 636 -20.15 1.67 -5.98
C ILE A 636 -19.77 2.70 -7.04
N TRP A 637 -19.69 2.27 -8.30
CA TRP A 637 -19.41 3.16 -9.43
C TRP A 637 -20.70 3.83 -9.87
N LEU A 638 -20.80 5.14 -9.71
CA LEU A 638 -22.00 5.91 -10.03
C LEU A 638 -22.04 6.25 -11.53
N GLY A 639 -23.21 6.05 -12.14
CA GLY A 639 -23.50 6.41 -13.52
C GLY A 639 -24.06 7.82 -13.68
N GLU A 640 -24.67 8.39 -12.63
CA GLU A 640 -25.20 9.76 -12.68
C GLU A 640 -24.10 10.82 -12.66
N ALA A 641 -24.31 11.89 -13.43
CA ALA A 641 -23.51 13.09 -13.32
C ALA A 641 -23.69 13.81 -11.97
N HIS A 642 -24.93 13.82 -11.45
CA HIS A 642 -25.35 14.54 -10.26
C HIS A 642 -26.31 13.68 -9.42
N PRO A 643 -25.79 12.64 -8.72
CA PRO A 643 -26.61 11.83 -7.82
C PRO A 643 -27.19 12.69 -6.69
N ASP A 644 -28.40 12.36 -6.23
CA ASP A 644 -29.04 13.05 -5.11
C ASP A 644 -28.36 12.71 -3.77
N PRO A 645 -27.83 13.71 -3.02
CA PRO A 645 -27.22 13.49 -1.71
C PRO A 645 -28.13 12.76 -0.71
N GLU A 646 -29.44 13.03 -0.71
CA GLU A 646 -30.39 12.40 0.22
C GLU A 646 -30.62 10.92 -0.14
N ALA A 647 -30.73 10.61 -1.44
CA ALA A 647 -30.76 9.23 -1.92
C ALA A 647 -29.48 8.46 -1.55
N LEU A 648 -28.30 9.05 -1.73
CA LEU A 648 -27.02 8.45 -1.33
C LEU A 648 -26.98 8.21 0.19
N TRP A 649 -27.47 9.15 0.99
CA TRP A 649 -27.52 8.99 2.44
C TRP A 649 -28.44 7.84 2.87
N ARG A 650 -29.64 7.75 2.30
CA ARG A 650 -30.56 6.61 2.55
C ARG A 650 -29.94 5.28 2.13
N LEU A 651 -29.22 5.27 1.01
CA LEU A 651 -28.49 4.08 0.54
C LEU A 651 -27.35 3.70 1.49
N THR A 652 -26.59 4.67 1.99
CA THR A 652 -25.54 4.46 2.99
C THR A 652 -26.11 3.83 4.25
N LYS A 653 -27.22 4.36 4.80
CA LYS A 653 -27.92 3.74 5.94
C LYS A 653 -28.34 2.30 5.62
N LYS A 654 -28.92 2.05 4.44
CA LYS A 654 -29.35 0.70 4.03
C LYS A 654 -28.19 -0.28 3.92
N ILE A 655 -27.05 0.13 3.36
CA ILE A 655 -25.85 -0.72 3.26
C ILE A 655 -25.28 -0.96 4.64
N ALA A 656 -25.09 0.10 5.43
CA ALA A 656 -24.40 0.04 6.71
C ALA A 656 -25.16 -0.78 7.76
N LEU A 657 -26.50 -0.61 7.81
CA LEU A 657 -27.37 -1.28 8.78
C LEU A 657 -27.89 -2.65 8.29
N GLY A 658 -27.95 -2.86 6.97
CA GLY A 658 -28.57 -4.03 6.35
C GLY A 658 -27.61 -5.06 5.78
N SER A 659 -26.29 -4.88 5.91
CA SER A 659 -25.29 -5.79 5.35
C SER A 659 -24.06 -5.93 6.24
N GLN A 660 -23.17 -6.87 5.89
CA GLN A 660 -21.87 -7.04 6.54
C GLN A 660 -20.76 -6.16 5.92
N ILE A 661 -21.08 -5.17 5.09
CA ILE A 661 -20.06 -4.31 4.46
C ILE A 661 -19.52 -3.31 5.50
N GLY A 662 -18.26 -3.49 5.91
CA GLY A 662 -17.58 -2.61 6.88
C GLY A 662 -16.85 -1.40 6.29
N TYR A 663 -16.65 -1.33 4.97
CA TYR A 663 -15.97 -0.20 4.34
C TYR A 663 -16.31 -0.07 2.88
N PHE A 664 -16.74 1.12 2.46
CA PHE A 664 -17.16 1.35 1.09
C PHE A 664 -17.02 2.80 0.63
N ALA A 665 -17.00 2.97 -0.70
CA ALA A 665 -16.97 4.27 -1.33
C ALA A 665 -17.88 4.31 -2.55
N TYR A 666 -18.57 5.43 -2.73
CA TYR A 666 -19.18 5.80 -3.98
C TYR A 666 -18.14 6.50 -4.84
N THR A 667 -18.09 6.14 -6.11
CA THR A 667 -17.05 6.63 -7.00
C THR A 667 -17.65 7.24 -8.24
N LYS A 668 -17.14 8.41 -8.59
CA LYS A 668 -17.49 9.15 -9.79
C LYS A 668 -16.28 9.23 -10.70
N ASP A 669 -16.53 9.38 -11.99
CA ASP A 669 -15.48 9.70 -12.95
C ASP A 669 -15.55 11.18 -13.31
N PHE A 670 -14.38 11.77 -13.60
CA PHE A 670 -14.28 13.18 -13.95
C PHE A 670 -13.48 13.39 -15.23
N THR A 671 -13.88 14.42 -15.95
CA THR A 671 -13.14 15.01 -17.06
C THR A 671 -12.59 16.37 -16.60
N ILE A 672 -11.29 16.57 -16.73
CA ILE A 672 -10.62 17.84 -16.47
C ILE A 672 -10.15 18.42 -17.80
N CYS A 673 -10.60 19.62 -18.14
CA CYS A 673 -10.17 20.31 -19.35
C CYS A 673 -8.77 20.91 -19.17
N LYS A 674 -7.84 20.62 -20.08
CA LYS A 674 -6.49 21.22 -20.07
C LYS A 674 -6.48 22.67 -20.61
N SER A 675 -7.56 23.11 -21.26
CA SER A 675 -7.67 24.46 -21.84
C SER A 675 -8.33 25.46 -20.89
N CYS A 676 -9.49 25.12 -20.31
CA CYS A 676 -10.23 26.01 -19.40
C CYS A 676 -10.20 25.55 -17.94
N HIS A 677 -9.50 24.45 -17.62
CA HIS A 677 -9.33 23.89 -16.28
C HIS A 677 -10.61 23.47 -15.55
N ARG A 678 -11.77 23.51 -16.22
CA ARG A 678 -13.04 23.09 -15.64
C ARG A 678 -13.07 21.58 -15.42
N VAL A 679 -13.58 21.19 -14.25
CA VAL A 679 -13.92 19.80 -13.92
C VAL A 679 -15.37 19.54 -14.29
N SER A 680 -15.62 18.44 -15.00
CA SER A 680 -16.94 17.98 -15.41
C SER A 680 -17.14 16.54 -14.99
N PRO A 681 -18.36 16.14 -14.59
CA PRO A 681 -18.64 14.75 -14.26
C PRO A 681 -18.58 13.87 -15.52
N LEU A 682 -18.42 12.57 -15.29
CA LEU A 682 -18.32 11.52 -16.31
C LEU A 682 -17.04 11.62 -17.17
N LEU A 683 -16.82 10.61 -18.00
CA LEU A 683 -15.73 10.54 -18.98
C LEU A 683 -16.22 11.10 -20.31
N ASN A 684 -15.89 12.35 -20.62
CA ASN A 684 -16.32 13.05 -21.83
C ASN A 684 -15.15 13.15 -22.82
N GLU A 685 -15.37 12.87 -24.10
CA GLU A 685 -14.34 13.00 -25.14
C GLU A 685 -13.93 14.46 -25.43
N SER A 686 -14.78 15.41 -25.07
CA SER A 686 -14.53 16.85 -25.17
C SER A 686 -15.07 17.57 -23.95
N CYS A 687 -14.45 18.70 -23.59
CA CYS A 687 -14.90 19.54 -22.49
C CYS A 687 -16.33 20.05 -22.75
N PRO A 688 -17.32 19.74 -21.87
CA PRO A 688 -18.69 20.21 -22.03
C PRO A 688 -18.85 21.74 -21.98
N HIS A 689 -17.85 22.45 -21.44
CA HIS A 689 -17.90 23.91 -21.28
C HIS A 689 -17.31 24.69 -22.46
N CYS A 690 -16.18 24.24 -23.02
CA CYS A 690 -15.47 25.00 -24.08
C CYS A 690 -15.27 24.21 -25.38
N GLY A 691 -15.72 22.96 -25.46
CA GLY A 691 -15.57 22.10 -26.64
C GLY A 691 -14.15 21.57 -26.89
N SER A 692 -13.16 21.93 -26.07
CA SER A 692 -11.78 21.45 -26.23
C SER A 692 -11.68 19.93 -26.11
N LYS A 693 -10.93 19.29 -27.02
CA LYS A 693 -10.56 17.87 -26.95
C LYS A 693 -9.34 17.60 -26.07
N ALA A 694 -8.66 18.65 -25.60
CA ALA A 694 -7.54 18.52 -24.68
C ALA A 694 -8.08 18.28 -23.26
N VAL A 695 -8.48 17.05 -22.98
CA VAL A 695 -9.02 16.63 -21.67
C VAL A 695 -8.14 15.56 -21.05
N THR A 696 -8.20 15.45 -19.72
CA THR A 696 -7.67 14.31 -18.96
C THR A 696 -8.76 13.75 -18.07
N TYR A 697 -8.64 12.48 -17.70
CA TYR A 697 -9.63 11.79 -16.89
C TYR A 697 -9.09 11.50 -15.49
N TRP A 698 -9.95 11.66 -14.50
CA TRP A 698 -9.69 11.26 -13.12
C TRP A 698 -10.73 10.23 -12.70
N SER A 699 -10.29 9.15 -12.09
CA SER A 699 -11.12 8.07 -11.59
C SER A 699 -10.43 7.40 -10.41
N ARG A 700 -11.15 6.59 -9.63
CA ARG A 700 -10.55 5.79 -8.55
C ARG A 700 -9.89 4.55 -9.15
N ILE A 701 -8.58 4.38 -8.98
CA ILE A 701 -7.88 3.23 -9.54
C ILE A 701 -8.26 1.94 -8.82
N THR A 702 -7.98 1.88 -7.52
CA THR A 702 -8.42 0.80 -6.63
C THR A 702 -8.86 1.34 -5.28
N GLY A 703 -8.06 2.20 -4.66
CA GLY A 703 -8.37 2.82 -3.37
C GLY A 703 -8.71 4.29 -3.51
N TYR A 704 -7.91 5.05 -4.26
CA TYR A 704 -7.94 6.52 -4.31
C TYR A 704 -8.04 7.05 -5.75
N TYR A 705 -8.30 8.35 -5.89
CA TYR A 705 -8.35 9.04 -7.18
C TYR A 705 -6.97 9.35 -7.73
N SER A 706 -6.76 9.07 -9.01
CA SER A 706 -5.57 9.49 -9.73
C SER A 706 -5.88 9.83 -11.19
N ASN A 707 -4.91 10.50 -11.83
CA ASN A 707 -4.99 10.77 -13.26
C ASN A 707 -4.87 9.45 -14.04
N VAL A 708 -5.87 9.17 -14.87
CA VAL A 708 -5.96 7.96 -15.70
C VAL A 708 -4.83 7.87 -16.72
N GLU A 709 -4.23 8.99 -17.15
CA GLU A 709 -3.10 8.99 -18.10
C GLU A 709 -1.86 8.25 -17.54
N GLY A 710 -1.73 8.17 -16.21
CA GLY A 710 -0.66 7.45 -15.52
C GLY A 710 -0.95 5.97 -15.27
N TRP A 711 -2.10 5.44 -15.68
CA TRP A 711 -2.48 4.06 -15.39
C TRP A 711 -1.82 3.06 -16.35
N ASN A 712 -1.51 1.86 -15.85
CA ASN A 712 -1.10 0.75 -16.70
C ASN A 712 -2.25 0.30 -17.63
N SER A 713 -1.90 -0.38 -18.72
CA SER A 713 -2.89 -0.76 -19.75
C SER A 713 -3.96 -1.72 -19.23
N GLY A 714 -3.65 -2.55 -18.24
CA GLY A 714 -4.62 -3.41 -17.56
C GLY A 714 -5.68 -2.58 -16.83
N LYS A 715 -5.28 -1.55 -16.09
CA LYS A 715 -6.20 -0.62 -15.40
C LYS A 715 -6.97 0.28 -16.35
N LEU A 716 -6.36 0.71 -17.45
CA LEU A 716 -7.09 1.40 -18.53
C LEU A 716 -8.18 0.50 -19.14
N ARG A 717 -7.89 -0.80 -19.30
CA ARG A 717 -8.89 -1.76 -19.77
C ARG A 717 -9.97 -2.01 -18.71
N GLU A 718 -9.58 -2.18 -17.46
CA GLU A 718 -10.51 -2.31 -16.33
C GLU A 718 -11.49 -1.13 -16.27
N LEU A 719 -11.00 0.11 -16.44
CA LEU A 719 -11.83 1.32 -16.46
C LEU A 719 -12.92 1.28 -17.54
N ARG A 720 -12.59 0.73 -18.71
CA ARG A 720 -13.51 0.59 -19.85
C ARG A 720 -14.53 -0.51 -19.60
N ASP A 721 -14.10 -1.60 -18.98
CA ASP A 721 -14.95 -2.75 -18.66
C ASP A 721 -15.90 -2.47 -17.48
N ARG A 722 -15.60 -1.49 -16.61
CA ARG A 722 -16.42 -1.14 -15.43
C ARG A 722 -17.88 -0.84 -15.76
N TYR A 723 -18.77 -1.58 -15.10
CA TYR A 723 -20.18 -1.27 -15.05
C TYR A 723 -20.47 -0.15 -14.03
N ARG A 724 -21.12 0.91 -14.50
CA ARG A 724 -21.56 2.06 -13.68
C ARG A 724 -23.05 1.88 -13.38
N ILE A 725 -23.39 1.94 -12.10
CA ILE A 725 -24.74 1.73 -11.57
C ILE A 725 -25.48 3.06 -11.61
N SER A 726 -26.71 3.05 -12.12
CA SER A 726 -27.66 4.15 -11.91
C SER A 726 -28.52 3.83 -10.69
N LEU A 727 -28.61 4.76 -9.74
CA LEU A 727 -29.22 4.64 -8.42
C LEU A 727 -30.67 5.09 -8.36
#